data_AF-A0A848ZA50-F1
#
_entry.id   AF-A0A848ZA50-F1
#
_cell.length_a   1.000
_cell.length_b   1.000
_cell.length_c   1.000
_cell.angle_alpha   90.00
_cell.angle_beta   90.00
_cell.angle_gamma   90.00
#
_symmetry.space_group_name_H-M   'P 1'
#
loop_
_entity.id
_entity.type
_entity.pdbx_description
1 polymer ?
#
loop_
_entity_poly.entity_id
_entity_poly.type
_entity_poly.pdbx_seq_one_letter_code
_entity_poly.pdbx_strand_id
1 'polypeptide(L)'
;GLDELIVVEEKRALIENQLKEQLYNWQADKRPVVVGKFDEQRNWILPSTGELSPAQIAIVIGRRLLKRMDHPGIAERVAFLEEKERQKVTLHPAMQRTPYFCSGCPHNTSTRVPDGSRALAGIGCHYMAIWMDRRTETFTQMGGEGAPWIGQAPFTETGHVFANLGDGTYFHSGLLAIRAAIAANVNITYKILYNDAVAMTGGQPFDGPLSVAMIAHQVLAEGVKRLVVVSDAPEKYKGGSDLPAGTPVEHRDDLDRVQRELREAAGVTVLIYDQTCAAEKRRRRKRGKMPDPPRRVVVNELVCEGCGDCSVKSNCLSVMPVETEFGRKRKIDQSSCNKDFSCLKGFCPSFVTVEGGSLRKPEKPEPAAGDDGRFGALPEPLALPALDRPYGILITGIGGTGVVTIGALLGMAAHLDGKGVSVLDQAGLAQKGGAVVSHIRIGRSPEAISAVRINAGGADLLLGCDLVVSGGNEALPKIRPGTTRAVINTHQTMTGDFTGNPDLPFRDEALLSAIRETAGDPGLIDTVDATRIANALLGDSIATNLFMLGFAYQRGLIPVAAEAIEQTIALNGVAVEMNRQAFLWGRRAAHDPAAVQAVLAERMPAEPAGHTLSRSLDELVERRTAFLTDYQNAAYAGRYRALVDRMRAAESAILGAEPGLDDSLTAAVARYGFKLMAYKDEYEVARLFSDGGFRRQVAAQFTGDYALRFHLAPPLWAKRDPATGELRKSTYGPWMASAFGLLAKLKFLRGTALDPFGRMAERQTERRLIEEYFATIDTLLEGLTAESLPIAVEIAALPEKIRGYGHVKEASLESAEARKAELMAAFQTAPARQEAAE
;
A
#
# COMPACT_ATOMS: atom_id res chain seq x y z
N GLY A 1 11.69 58.08 5.62
CA GLY A 1 11.69 56.88 4.76
C GLY A 1 11.31 55.68 5.59
N LEU A 2 11.48 54.47 5.09
CA LEU A 2 11.42 53.24 5.90
C LEU A 2 12.81 52.99 6.50
N ASP A 3 12.88 52.44 7.72
CA ASP A 3 14.15 52.11 8.38
C ASP A 3 14.64 50.68 8.06
N GLU A 4 13.70 49.77 7.75
CA GLU A 4 13.96 48.37 7.46
C GLU A 4 13.01 47.89 6.36
N LEU A 5 13.54 47.12 5.42
CA LEU A 5 12.84 46.47 4.33
C LEU A 5 13.03 44.97 4.47
N ILE A 6 11.93 44.23 4.58
CA ILE A 6 11.93 42.77 4.61
C ILE A 6 11.43 42.29 3.25
N VAL A 7 12.27 41.55 2.55
CA VAL A 7 11.98 41.01 1.22
C VAL A 7 11.66 39.54 1.35
N VAL A 8 10.40 39.17 1.09
CA VAL A 8 9.94 37.79 1.12
C VAL A 8 9.83 37.28 -0.32
N GLU A 9 10.74 36.39 -0.69
CA GLU A 9 10.78 35.76 -2.02
C GLU A 9 10.97 34.25 -1.88
N GLU A 10 10.32 33.48 -2.76
CA GLU A 10 10.49 32.03 -2.85
C GLU A 10 11.71 31.69 -3.75
N LYS A 11 12.43 30.59 -3.48
CA LYS A 11 13.67 30.20 -4.19
C LYS A 11 14.79 31.24 -4.09
N ARG A 12 15.40 31.70 -5.19
CA ARG A 12 16.57 32.61 -5.16
C ARG A 12 16.16 34.07 -4.95
N ALA A 13 17.00 34.85 -4.27
CA ALA A 13 16.85 36.31 -4.16
C ALA A 13 16.94 36.98 -5.54
N LEU A 14 15.87 37.65 -5.98
CA LEU A 14 15.87 38.46 -7.19
C LEU A 14 15.63 39.94 -6.82
N ILE A 15 14.48 40.22 -6.22
CA ILE A 15 14.09 41.57 -5.78
C ILE A 15 14.98 42.04 -4.63
N GLU A 16 15.36 41.18 -3.69
CA GLU A 16 16.30 41.54 -2.63
C GLU A 16 17.63 42.03 -3.18
N ASN A 17 18.17 41.34 -4.18
CA ASN A 17 19.43 41.72 -4.82
C ASN A 17 19.29 43.04 -5.58
N GLN A 18 18.21 43.21 -6.34
CA GLN A 18 17.92 44.45 -7.06
C GLN A 18 17.76 45.64 -6.11
N LEU A 19 17.04 45.47 -4.99
CA LEU A 19 16.88 46.52 -3.98
C LEU A 19 18.21 46.91 -3.33
N LYS A 20 19.02 45.92 -2.94
CA LYS A 20 20.34 46.17 -2.37
C LYS A 20 21.26 46.89 -3.35
N GLU A 21 21.21 46.54 -4.63
CA GLU A 21 21.97 47.19 -5.70
C GLU A 21 21.54 48.65 -5.89
N GLN A 22 20.24 48.92 -6.01
CA GLN A 22 19.72 50.28 -6.17
C GLN A 22 20.02 51.18 -4.97
N LEU A 23 20.01 50.60 -3.76
CA LEU A 23 20.29 51.31 -2.52
C LEU A 23 21.80 51.41 -2.23
N TYR A 24 22.67 50.71 -2.97
CA TYR A 24 24.09 50.61 -2.63
C TYR A 24 24.79 51.97 -2.57
N ASN A 25 24.51 52.82 -3.55
CA ASN A 25 25.08 54.17 -3.68
C ASN A 25 24.31 55.26 -2.90
N TRP A 26 23.31 54.88 -2.10
CA TRP A 26 22.60 55.83 -1.24
C TRP A 26 23.46 56.24 -0.03
N GLN A 27 23.18 57.40 0.56
CA GLN A 27 23.80 57.84 1.81
C GLN A 27 23.65 56.78 2.92
N ALA A 28 24.78 56.31 3.47
CA ALA A 28 24.83 55.15 4.37
C ALA A 28 24.00 55.33 5.66
N ASP A 29 23.90 56.57 6.16
CA ASP A 29 23.12 56.97 7.34
C ASP A 29 21.60 57.03 7.09
N LYS A 30 21.17 57.04 5.82
CA LYS A 30 19.76 57.14 5.41
C LYS A 30 19.24 55.89 4.70
N ARG A 31 20.12 54.96 4.36
CA ARG A 31 19.76 53.74 3.64
C ARG A 31 19.06 52.76 4.59
N PRO A 32 17.88 52.21 4.23
CA PRO A 32 17.22 51.21 5.06
C PRO A 32 18.05 49.93 5.16
N VAL A 33 17.88 49.21 6.26
CA VAL A 33 18.36 47.82 6.37
C VAL A 33 17.51 46.95 5.44
N VAL A 34 18.14 46.21 4.51
CA VAL A 34 17.44 45.29 3.60
C VAL A 34 17.77 43.85 3.98
N VAL A 35 16.76 43.11 4.41
CA VAL A 35 16.86 41.71 4.81
C VAL A 35 15.89 40.86 4.01
N GLY A 36 16.18 39.57 3.85
CA GLY A 36 15.35 38.67 3.07
C GLY A 36 15.81 37.23 3.24
N LYS A 37 16.59 36.72 2.29
CA LYS A 37 17.26 35.42 2.42
C LYS A 37 18.16 35.36 3.64
N PHE A 38 18.90 36.44 3.84
CA PHE A 38 19.84 36.60 4.93
C PHE A 38 19.43 37.75 5.86
N ASP A 39 19.81 37.62 7.14
CA ASP A 39 19.88 38.75 8.07
C ASP A 39 21.18 39.56 7.89
N GLU A 40 21.34 40.58 8.73
CA GLU A 40 22.50 41.48 8.76
C GLU A 40 23.81 40.76 9.12
N GLN A 41 23.71 39.59 9.77
CA GLN A 41 24.83 38.74 10.16
C GLN A 41 25.09 37.61 9.13
N ARG A 42 24.37 37.61 8.00
CA ARG A 42 24.41 36.58 6.96
C ARG A 42 23.90 35.20 7.39
N ASN A 43 23.07 35.13 8.43
CA ASN A 43 22.35 33.90 8.76
C ASN A 43 21.13 33.76 7.85
N TRP A 44 20.78 32.52 7.51
CA TRP A 44 19.55 32.22 6.78
C TRP A 44 18.33 32.51 7.64
N ILE A 45 17.46 33.40 7.16
CA ILE A 45 16.15 33.68 7.79
C ILE A 45 14.99 33.28 6.87
N LEU A 46 15.16 33.38 5.55
CA LEU A 46 14.24 32.84 4.55
C LEU A 46 15.06 31.97 3.57
N PRO A 47 15.12 30.64 3.73
CA PRO A 47 15.94 29.78 2.87
C PRO A 47 15.65 29.91 1.37
N SER A 48 16.64 29.60 0.52
CA SER A 48 16.45 29.52 -0.95
C SER A 48 16.11 28.12 -1.45
N THR A 49 16.10 27.14 -0.56
CA THR A 49 15.82 25.73 -0.82
C THR A 49 14.62 25.28 0.01
N GLY A 50 13.92 24.25 -0.47
CA GLY A 50 12.71 23.76 0.19
C GLY A 50 11.49 24.65 -0.06
N GLU A 51 10.54 24.61 0.87
CA GLU A 51 9.32 25.43 0.88
C GLU A 51 9.51 26.60 1.87
N LEU A 52 9.10 27.82 1.47
CA LEU A 52 8.97 28.93 2.40
C LEU A 52 7.55 28.96 3.00
N SER A 53 7.40 28.43 4.21
CA SER A 53 6.08 28.27 4.83
C SER A 53 5.54 29.59 5.42
N PRO A 54 4.20 29.79 5.49
CA PRO A 54 3.62 30.94 6.18
C PRO A 54 4.07 31.07 7.64
N ALA A 55 4.35 29.95 8.31
CA ALA A 55 4.84 29.95 9.69
C ALA A 55 6.27 30.51 9.77
N GLN A 56 7.17 30.09 8.87
CA GLN A 56 8.53 30.61 8.80
C GLN A 56 8.53 32.12 8.51
N ILE A 57 7.70 32.56 7.56
CA ILE A 57 7.55 33.98 7.23
C ILE A 57 7.03 34.76 8.45
N ALA A 58 6.01 34.25 9.14
CA ALA A 58 5.46 34.88 10.33
C ALA A 58 6.46 34.96 11.50
N ILE A 59 7.29 33.93 11.71
CA ILE A 59 8.37 33.94 12.71
C ILE A 59 9.38 35.04 12.37
N VAL A 60 9.81 35.14 11.11
CA VAL A 60 10.75 36.18 10.67
C VAL A 60 10.16 37.56 10.89
N ILE A 61 8.96 37.83 10.39
CA ILE A 61 8.29 39.13 10.55
C ILE A 61 8.09 39.45 12.04
N GLY A 62 7.59 38.50 12.83
CA GLY A 62 7.34 38.68 14.26
C GLY A 62 8.62 39.00 15.05
N ARG A 63 9.72 38.27 14.81
CA ARG A 63 11.02 38.57 15.41
C ARG A 63 11.54 39.96 15.02
N ARG A 64 11.32 40.39 13.77
CA ARG A 64 11.71 41.74 13.33
C ARG A 64 10.89 42.83 14.01
N LEU A 65 9.58 42.63 14.13
CA LEU A 65 8.71 43.55 14.87
C LEU A 65 9.13 43.64 16.35
N LEU A 66 9.43 42.51 17.00
CA LEU A 66 9.87 42.47 18.40
C LEU A 66 11.22 43.17 18.66
N LYS A 67 12.07 43.34 17.64
CA LYS A 67 13.29 44.19 17.76
C LYS A 67 12.96 45.68 17.89
N ARG A 68 11.76 46.11 17.46
CA ARG A 68 11.34 47.51 17.38
C ARG A 68 10.23 47.85 18.37
N MET A 69 9.46 46.87 18.82
CA MET A 69 8.35 47.06 19.74
C MET A 69 8.23 45.90 20.73
N ASP A 70 7.87 46.20 21.97
CA ASP A 70 7.48 45.17 22.95
C ASP A 70 5.99 44.87 22.80
N HIS A 71 5.65 43.65 22.38
CA HIS A 71 4.27 43.23 22.16
C HIS A 71 4.07 41.77 22.60
N PRO A 72 3.51 41.52 23.80
CA PRO A 72 3.36 40.18 24.37
C PRO A 72 2.67 39.17 23.43
N GLY A 73 1.61 39.60 22.74
CA GLY A 73 0.89 38.72 21.81
C GLY A 73 1.71 38.29 20.58
N ILE A 74 2.64 39.12 20.10
CA ILE A 74 3.54 38.73 18.99
C ILE A 74 4.60 37.78 19.53
N ALA A 75 5.15 38.06 20.72
CA ALA A 75 6.14 37.20 21.37
C ALA A 75 5.59 35.78 21.61
N GLU A 76 4.40 35.68 22.20
CA GLU A 76 3.71 34.41 22.42
C GLU A 76 3.45 33.67 21.10
N ARG A 77 2.98 34.39 20.08
CA ARG A 77 2.69 33.79 18.77
C ARG A 77 3.94 33.27 18.07
N VAL A 78 5.04 34.03 18.13
CA VAL A 78 6.34 33.62 17.58
C VAL A 78 6.85 32.37 18.32
N ALA A 79 6.83 32.37 19.65
CA ALA A 79 7.25 31.23 20.46
C ALA A 79 6.45 29.95 20.14
N PHE A 80 5.12 30.08 20.00
CA PHE A 80 4.24 28.98 19.60
C PHE A 80 4.61 28.42 18.21
N LEU A 81 4.84 29.28 17.22
CA LEU A 81 5.18 28.84 15.87
C LEU A 81 6.55 28.18 15.81
N GLU A 82 7.54 28.73 16.53
CA GLU A 82 8.86 28.13 16.63
C GLU A 82 8.83 26.74 17.26
N GLU A 83 8.04 26.57 18.33
CA GLU A 83 7.87 25.26 18.95
C GLU A 83 7.24 24.26 17.97
N LYS A 84 6.24 24.69 17.20
CA LYS A 84 5.62 23.83 16.19
C LYS A 84 6.56 23.46 15.04
N GLU A 85 7.40 24.39 14.59
CA GLU A 85 8.42 24.11 13.57
C GLU A 85 9.49 23.15 14.12
N ARG A 86 9.89 23.27 15.39
CA ARG A 86 10.78 22.29 16.04
C ARG A 86 10.16 20.90 16.11
N GLN A 87 8.90 20.80 16.54
CA GLN A 87 8.15 19.53 16.59
C GLN A 87 8.10 18.85 15.23
N LYS A 88 7.89 19.60 14.15
CA LYS A 88 7.87 19.06 12.78
C LYS A 88 9.17 18.35 12.40
N VAL A 89 10.32 18.84 12.88
CA VAL A 89 11.65 18.26 12.59
C VAL A 89 11.91 16.99 13.40
N THR A 90 11.37 16.89 14.62
CA THR A 90 11.57 15.73 15.51
C THR A 90 10.58 14.59 15.30
N LEU A 91 9.51 14.80 14.52
CA LEU A 91 8.49 13.79 14.27
C LEU A 91 8.99 12.69 13.30
N HIS A 92 9.16 11.50 13.85
CA HIS A 92 9.42 10.27 13.12
C HIS A 92 8.19 9.36 13.21
N PRO A 93 7.29 9.38 12.22
CA PRO A 93 6.05 8.61 12.30
C PRO A 93 6.38 7.11 12.23
N ALA A 94 5.64 6.31 13.00
CA ALA A 94 5.85 4.86 13.10
C ALA A 94 5.67 4.12 11.76
N MET A 95 4.96 4.75 10.81
CA MET A 95 4.75 4.25 9.46
C MET A 95 4.55 5.44 8.50
N GLN A 96 5.01 5.31 7.25
CA GLN A 96 4.85 6.35 6.22
C GLN A 96 4.28 5.78 4.92
N ARG A 97 3.43 6.56 4.24
CA ARG A 97 2.94 6.23 2.89
C ARG A 97 3.86 6.80 1.82
N THR A 98 4.94 6.10 1.53
CA THR A 98 5.82 6.41 0.39
C THR A 98 5.02 6.29 -0.92
N PRO A 99 5.19 7.22 -1.89
CA PRO A 99 4.56 7.13 -3.19
C PRO A 99 4.80 5.78 -3.86
N TYR A 100 3.73 5.16 -4.36
CA TYR A 100 3.77 3.81 -4.89
C TYR A 100 3.01 3.64 -6.21
N PHE A 101 3.29 2.55 -6.93
CA PHE A 101 2.58 2.24 -8.17
C PHE A 101 1.15 1.76 -7.92
N CYS A 102 0.24 2.15 -8.81
CA CYS A 102 -1.14 1.66 -8.79
C CYS A 102 -1.19 0.14 -8.98
N SER A 103 -2.23 -0.52 -8.47
CA SER A 103 -2.49 -1.94 -8.78
C SER A 103 -2.57 -2.16 -10.29
N GLY A 104 -1.81 -3.14 -10.82
CA GLY A 104 -1.73 -3.42 -12.26
C GLY A 104 -1.08 -2.32 -13.11
N CYS A 105 -0.27 -1.43 -12.50
CA CYS A 105 0.47 -0.41 -13.22
C CYS A 105 1.49 -1.03 -14.19
N PRO A 106 1.62 -0.54 -15.44
CA PRO A 106 2.66 -1.01 -16.35
C PRO A 106 4.09 -0.83 -15.79
N HIS A 107 4.30 0.21 -14.98
CA HIS A 107 5.58 0.47 -14.31
C HIS A 107 6.04 -0.69 -13.40
N ASN A 108 5.13 -1.50 -12.85
CA ASN A 108 5.50 -2.66 -12.00
C ASN A 108 6.40 -3.67 -12.73
N THR A 109 6.26 -3.74 -14.06
CA THR A 109 7.08 -4.59 -14.93
C THR A 109 8.10 -3.74 -15.69
N SER A 110 7.67 -2.62 -16.28
CA SER A 110 8.53 -1.83 -17.16
C SER A 110 9.73 -1.20 -16.47
N THR A 111 9.71 -0.93 -15.16
CA THR A 111 10.87 -0.34 -14.46
C THR A 111 11.90 -1.37 -14.01
N ARG A 112 11.62 -2.67 -14.13
CA ARG A 112 12.61 -3.72 -13.83
C ARG A 112 13.72 -3.74 -14.87
N VAL A 113 14.93 -4.02 -14.44
CA VAL A 113 16.11 -4.21 -15.31
C VAL A 113 16.75 -5.57 -15.05
N PRO A 114 17.47 -6.14 -16.04
CA PRO A 114 18.16 -7.41 -15.85
C PRO A 114 19.25 -7.34 -14.78
N ASP A 115 19.55 -8.47 -14.15
CA ASP A 115 20.65 -8.57 -13.19
C ASP A 115 21.97 -8.05 -13.77
N GLY A 116 22.73 -7.35 -12.92
CA GLY A 116 23.96 -6.65 -13.30
C GLY A 116 23.74 -5.31 -13.99
N SER A 117 22.49 -4.90 -14.23
CA SER A 117 22.17 -3.62 -14.88
C SER A 117 21.64 -2.58 -13.88
N ARG A 118 21.65 -1.31 -14.28
CA ARG A 118 21.01 -0.20 -13.57
C ARG A 118 20.19 0.67 -14.51
N ALA A 119 19.23 1.40 -13.95
CA ALA A 119 18.39 2.37 -14.67
C ALA A 119 18.55 3.78 -14.12
N LEU A 120 18.37 4.78 -14.99
CA LEU A 120 18.17 6.17 -14.63
C LEU A 120 16.68 6.47 -14.52
N ALA A 121 16.26 7.17 -13.45
CA ALA A 121 14.86 7.50 -13.25
C ALA A 121 14.41 8.60 -14.24
N GLY A 122 13.23 8.42 -14.81
CA GLY A 122 12.54 9.46 -15.56
C GLY A 122 11.63 10.30 -14.68
N ILE A 123 11.23 11.48 -15.16
CA ILE A 123 10.16 12.26 -14.53
C ILE A 123 8.81 11.54 -14.65
N GLY A 124 7.90 11.86 -13.73
CA GLY A 124 6.57 11.23 -13.62
C GLY A 124 6.59 10.01 -12.71
N CYS A 125 5.75 9.01 -13.00
CA CYS A 125 5.69 7.80 -12.18
C CYS A 125 7.03 7.05 -12.13
N HIS A 126 7.87 7.12 -13.16
CA HIS A 126 9.20 6.49 -13.16
C HIS A 126 10.06 6.90 -11.97
N TYR A 127 9.90 8.13 -11.46
CA TYR A 127 10.62 8.63 -10.29
C TYR A 127 10.40 7.77 -9.05
N MET A 128 9.20 7.17 -8.91
CA MET A 128 8.87 6.34 -7.75
C MET A 128 9.71 5.05 -7.68
N ALA A 129 10.29 4.60 -8.79
CA ALA A 129 11.12 3.41 -8.82
C ALA A 129 12.39 3.55 -7.95
N ILE A 130 12.81 4.78 -7.64
CA ILE A 130 13.93 5.07 -6.73
C ILE A 130 13.68 4.47 -5.33
N TRP A 131 12.42 4.42 -4.88
CA TRP A 131 12.07 3.91 -3.54
C TRP A 131 11.69 2.42 -3.52
N MET A 132 11.86 1.67 -4.62
CA MET A 132 11.30 0.31 -4.78
C MET A 132 12.34 -0.79 -5.01
N ASP A 133 13.61 -0.55 -4.65
CA ASP A 133 14.73 -1.49 -4.89
C ASP A 133 14.73 -2.02 -6.34
N ARG A 134 14.70 -1.10 -7.30
CA ARG A 134 14.64 -1.41 -8.75
C ARG A 134 15.96 -1.16 -9.47
N ARG A 135 17.08 -1.02 -8.72
CA ARG A 135 18.37 -0.55 -9.26
C ARG A 135 18.19 0.69 -10.16
N THR A 136 17.27 1.57 -9.75
CA THR A 136 16.96 2.80 -10.45
C THR A 136 17.50 3.95 -9.62
N GLU A 137 18.44 4.69 -10.19
CA GLU A 137 19.25 5.67 -9.48
C GLU A 137 19.23 6.99 -10.22
N THR A 138 19.44 8.08 -9.48
CA THR A 138 19.52 9.45 -10.02
C THR A 138 18.23 9.87 -10.74
N PHE A 139 18.02 11.17 -10.84
CA PHE A 139 16.95 11.75 -11.63
C PHE A 139 17.42 13.10 -12.17
N THR A 140 16.66 13.67 -13.08
CA THR A 140 17.02 14.89 -13.81
C THR A 140 15.77 15.65 -14.19
N GLN A 141 15.92 16.88 -14.67
CA GLN A 141 14.79 17.67 -15.17
C GLN A 141 14.11 16.98 -16.37
N MET A 142 12.85 17.32 -16.60
CA MET A 142 12.09 16.84 -17.75
C MET A 142 12.81 17.18 -19.07
N GLY A 143 13.02 16.19 -19.93
CA GLY A 143 13.78 16.29 -21.17
C GLY A 143 15.27 16.03 -21.03
N GLY A 144 15.78 15.89 -19.80
CA GLY A 144 17.17 15.53 -19.52
C GLY A 144 17.38 14.05 -19.26
N GLU A 145 16.33 13.22 -19.30
CA GLU A 145 16.40 11.78 -18.98
C GLU A 145 17.47 11.08 -19.83
N GLY A 146 18.32 10.28 -19.19
CA GLY A 146 19.44 9.60 -19.85
C GLY A 146 20.69 10.46 -20.05
N ALA A 147 20.57 11.78 -20.21
CA ALA A 147 21.69 12.68 -20.48
C ALA A 147 22.81 12.67 -19.42
N PRO A 148 22.56 12.49 -18.10
CA PRO A 148 23.64 12.34 -17.12
C PRO A 148 24.62 11.20 -17.45
N TRP A 149 24.19 10.18 -18.20
CA TRP A 149 25.05 9.08 -18.65
C TRP A 149 26.18 9.56 -19.56
N ILE A 150 25.94 10.58 -20.38
CA ILE A 150 26.96 11.14 -21.30
C ILE A 150 28.20 11.58 -20.51
N GLY A 151 28.01 12.21 -19.35
CA GLY A 151 29.10 12.62 -18.47
C GLY A 151 29.67 11.50 -17.61
N GLN A 152 28.92 10.43 -17.35
CA GLN A 152 29.36 9.31 -16.50
C GLN A 152 30.12 8.23 -17.27
N ALA A 153 29.68 7.91 -18.49
CA ALA A 153 30.17 6.79 -19.28
C ALA A 153 31.71 6.73 -19.43
N PRO A 154 32.44 7.85 -19.62
CA PRO A 154 33.90 7.81 -19.73
C PRO A 154 34.66 7.50 -18.43
N PHE A 155 33.98 7.55 -17.27
CA PHE A 155 34.60 7.48 -15.94
C PHE A 155 34.12 6.28 -15.11
N THR A 156 33.55 5.26 -15.76
CA THR A 156 33.04 4.05 -15.09
C THR A 156 33.30 2.80 -15.91
N GLU A 157 33.39 1.65 -15.23
CA GLU A 157 33.45 0.33 -15.86
C GLU A 157 32.06 -0.18 -16.31
N THR A 158 30.98 0.52 -15.92
CA THR A 158 29.63 0.17 -16.35
C THR A 158 29.48 0.38 -17.86
N GLY A 159 29.36 -0.70 -18.63
CA GLY A 159 29.33 -0.61 -20.09
C GLY A 159 28.02 -0.09 -20.70
N HIS A 160 26.92 -0.07 -19.94
CA HIS A 160 25.57 0.26 -20.42
C HIS A 160 24.64 0.65 -19.26
N VAL A 161 23.67 1.54 -19.53
CA VAL A 161 22.55 1.83 -18.61
C VAL A 161 21.20 1.83 -19.33
N PHE A 162 20.13 1.61 -18.58
CA PHE A 162 18.77 1.87 -19.03
C PHE A 162 18.32 3.28 -18.63
N ALA A 163 17.54 3.98 -19.46
CA ALA A 163 16.90 5.25 -19.10
C ALA A 163 15.38 5.14 -19.25
N ASN A 164 14.65 5.32 -18.16
CA ASN A 164 13.19 5.31 -18.20
C ASN A 164 12.67 6.66 -18.73
N LEU A 165 11.76 6.63 -19.70
CA LEU A 165 11.19 7.82 -20.31
C LEU A 165 9.69 7.62 -20.52
N GLY A 166 8.86 8.60 -20.13
CA GLY A 166 7.42 8.58 -20.42
C GLY A 166 7.11 9.14 -21.81
N ASP A 167 6.02 8.69 -22.42
CA ASP A 167 5.47 9.22 -23.67
C ASP A 167 5.26 10.75 -23.65
N GLY A 168 4.67 11.29 -22.59
CA GLY A 168 4.49 12.74 -22.44
C GLY A 168 5.81 13.52 -22.42
N THR A 169 6.82 13.02 -21.70
CA THR A 169 8.15 13.64 -21.70
C THR A 169 8.84 13.50 -23.05
N TYR A 170 8.73 12.31 -23.68
CA TYR A 170 9.28 12.06 -24.99
C TYR A 170 8.79 13.10 -26.01
N PHE A 171 7.46 13.36 -26.02
CA PHE A 171 6.86 14.36 -26.89
C PHE A 171 7.31 15.78 -26.57
N HIS A 172 7.35 16.16 -25.29
CA HIS A 172 7.69 17.52 -24.87
C HIS A 172 9.15 17.89 -25.18
N SER A 173 10.11 17.04 -24.78
CA SER A 173 11.54 17.37 -24.87
C SER A 173 12.50 16.18 -24.83
N GLY A 174 12.03 14.97 -24.51
CA GLY A 174 12.87 13.79 -24.30
C GLY A 174 13.57 13.28 -25.57
N LEU A 175 13.03 13.56 -26.75
CA LEU A 175 13.69 13.23 -28.02
C LEU A 175 15.08 13.88 -28.14
N LEU A 176 15.26 15.09 -27.61
CA LEU A 176 16.55 15.79 -27.66
C LEU A 176 17.61 15.09 -26.81
N ALA A 177 17.25 14.46 -25.70
CA ALA A 177 18.17 13.66 -24.90
C ALA A 177 18.62 12.40 -25.62
N ILE A 178 17.70 11.73 -26.34
CA ILE A 178 18.04 10.58 -27.19
C ILE A 178 19.05 10.99 -28.26
N ARG A 179 18.79 12.11 -28.96
CA ARG A 179 19.71 12.66 -29.97
C ARG A 179 21.08 12.99 -29.37
N ALA A 180 21.12 13.61 -28.19
CA ALA A 180 22.38 13.93 -27.51
C ALA A 180 23.19 12.67 -27.16
N ALA A 181 22.53 11.61 -26.68
CA ALA A 181 23.19 10.33 -26.40
C ALA A 181 23.73 9.65 -27.67
N ILE A 182 23.01 9.77 -28.80
CA ILE A 182 23.48 9.29 -30.11
C ILE A 182 24.74 10.06 -30.53
N ALA A 183 24.71 11.38 -30.44
CA ALA A 183 25.85 12.23 -30.78
C ALA A 183 27.08 11.96 -29.90
N ALA A 184 26.87 11.64 -28.63
CA ALA A 184 27.93 11.27 -27.70
C ALA A 184 28.46 9.85 -27.89
N ASN A 185 27.84 9.03 -28.75
CA ASN A 185 28.20 7.64 -29.00
C ASN A 185 28.32 6.77 -27.73
N VAL A 186 27.38 6.96 -26.80
CA VAL A 186 27.32 6.16 -25.55
C VAL A 186 26.37 4.97 -25.67
N ASN A 187 26.66 3.90 -24.94
CA ASN A 187 25.80 2.71 -24.88
C ASN A 187 24.68 2.93 -23.85
N ILE A 188 23.45 3.05 -24.31
CA ILE A 188 22.27 3.29 -23.46
C ILE A 188 21.00 2.76 -24.13
N THR A 189 20.11 2.15 -23.34
CA THR A 189 18.76 1.79 -23.80
C THR A 189 17.73 2.73 -23.22
N TYR A 190 17.03 3.49 -24.07
CA TYR A 190 15.86 4.26 -23.65
C TYR A 190 14.62 3.37 -23.62
N LYS A 191 13.98 3.29 -22.46
CA LYS A 191 12.74 2.56 -22.21
C LYS A 191 11.59 3.56 -22.24
N ILE A 192 10.98 3.71 -23.41
CA ILE A 192 9.89 4.65 -23.65
C ILE A 192 8.58 3.96 -23.28
N LEU A 193 7.99 4.33 -22.14
CA LEU A 193 6.68 3.83 -21.75
C LEU A 193 5.59 4.62 -22.46
N TYR A 194 4.90 3.97 -23.40
CA TYR A 194 3.69 4.48 -24.03
C TYR A 194 2.46 3.97 -23.26
N ASN A 195 1.80 4.87 -22.54
CA ASN A 195 0.68 4.53 -21.66
C ASN A 195 -0.62 5.31 -21.99
N ASP A 196 -0.57 6.17 -23.02
CA ASP A 196 -1.73 6.88 -23.60
C ASP A 196 -2.39 7.86 -22.61
N ALA A 197 -1.63 8.37 -21.63
CA ALA A 197 -2.05 9.41 -20.70
C ALA A 197 -0.86 10.08 -20.00
N VAL A 198 -0.88 11.40 -19.81
CA VAL A 198 0.11 12.04 -18.93
C VAL A 198 -0.14 11.56 -17.50
N ALA A 199 0.76 10.72 -17.02
CA ALA A 199 0.70 10.20 -15.67
C ALA A 199 0.76 11.36 -14.66
N MET A 200 0.11 11.20 -13.50
CA MET A 200 0.04 12.19 -12.41
C MET A 200 -0.81 13.44 -12.66
N THR A 201 -1.34 13.70 -13.86
CA THR A 201 -2.19 14.89 -14.13
C THR A 201 -3.70 14.64 -14.06
N GLY A 202 -4.11 13.49 -13.51
CA GLY A 202 -5.53 13.07 -13.51
C GLY A 202 -6.01 12.51 -14.85
N GLY A 203 -5.08 12.11 -15.72
CA GLY A 203 -5.37 11.44 -16.99
C GLY A 203 -5.60 12.41 -18.15
N GLN A 204 -4.90 13.55 -18.15
CA GLN A 204 -4.88 14.43 -19.31
C GLN A 204 -4.20 13.68 -20.48
N PRO A 205 -4.67 13.87 -21.73
CA PRO A 205 -3.89 13.44 -22.89
C PRO A 205 -2.56 14.19 -22.91
N PHE A 206 -1.52 13.60 -23.49
CA PHE A 206 -0.31 14.37 -23.83
C PHE A 206 -0.64 15.31 -24.99
N ASP A 207 0.12 16.39 -25.12
CA ASP A 207 -0.08 17.35 -26.20
C ASP A 207 0.25 16.71 -27.56
N GLY A 208 -0.62 16.90 -28.57
CA GLY A 208 -0.38 16.45 -29.95
C GLY A 208 -0.69 14.98 -30.28
N PRO A 209 -0.61 14.60 -31.57
CA PRO A 209 -0.80 13.21 -31.99
C PRO A 209 0.51 12.44 -31.81
N LEU A 210 0.54 11.48 -30.90
CA LEU A 210 1.65 10.53 -30.74
C LEU A 210 1.08 9.12 -30.79
N SER A 211 1.82 8.20 -31.40
CA SER A 211 1.52 6.77 -31.42
C SER A 211 2.82 5.98 -31.30
N VAL A 212 2.71 4.69 -30.97
CA VAL A 212 3.88 3.79 -30.94
C VAL A 212 4.61 3.79 -32.28
N ALA A 213 3.87 3.80 -33.39
CA ALA A 213 4.45 3.88 -34.74
C ALA A 213 5.21 5.20 -34.98
N MET A 214 4.65 6.33 -34.57
CA MET A 214 5.33 7.62 -34.71
C MET A 214 6.64 7.67 -33.91
N ILE A 215 6.63 7.19 -32.66
CA ILE A 215 7.84 7.09 -31.83
C ILE A 215 8.88 6.22 -32.54
N ALA A 216 8.47 5.05 -33.03
CA ALA A 216 9.34 4.09 -33.71
C ALA A 216 10.01 4.70 -34.96
N HIS A 217 9.26 5.39 -35.82
CA HIS A 217 9.81 6.07 -36.99
C HIS A 217 10.78 7.19 -36.62
N GLN A 218 10.41 8.02 -35.63
CA GLN A 218 11.24 9.13 -35.18
C GLN A 218 12.58 8.66 -34.62
N VAL A 219 12.58 7.71 -33.69
CA VAL A 219 13.83 7.26 -33.03
C VAL A 219 14.77 6.55 -34.01
N LEU A 220 14.24 5.81 -34.98
CA LEU A 220 15.06 5.21 -36.03
C LEU A 220 15.65 6.28 -36.94
N ALA A 221 14.89 7.32 -37.29
CA ALA A 221 15.39 8.44 -38.08
C ALA A 221 16.51 9.24 -37.37
N GLU A 222 16.51 9.28 -36.03
CA GLU A 222 17.61 9.87 -35.24
C GLU A 222 18.91 9.04 -35.27
N GLY A 223 18.84 7.76 -35.69
CA GLY A 223 20.00 6.87 -35.77
C GLY A 223 20.12 5.85 -34.63
N VAL A 224 19.03 5.56 -33.92
CA VAL A 224 18.96 4.44 -32.95
C VAL A 224 19.34 3.13 -33.63
N LYS A 225 20.22 2.35 -32.99
CA LYS A 225 20.82 1.14 -33.57
C LYS A 225 19.90 -0.07 -33.54
N ARG A 226 19.03 -0.15 -32.53
CA ARG A 226 18.07 -1.25 -32.37
C ARG A 226 16.81 -0.75 -31.68
N LEU A 227 15.66 -1.18 -32.21
CA LEU A 227 14.33 -0.87 -31.68
C LEU A 227 13.56 -2.16 -31.43
N VAL A 228 12.89 -2.27 -30.28
CA VAL A 228 11.93 -3.36 -29.98
C VAL A 228 10.68 -2.76 -29.36
N VAL A 229 9.50 -3.26 -29.75
CA VAL A 229 8.23 -2.94 -29.09
C VAL A 229 7.84 -4.09 -28.17
N VAL A 230 7.48 -3.77 -26.93
CA VAL A 230 7.00 -4.73 -25.92
C VAL A 230 5.57 -4.35 -25.53
N SER A 231 4.64 -5.30 -25.54
CA SER A 231 3.21 -5.06 -25.28
C SER A 231 2.57 -6.12 -24.38
N ASP A 232 1.52 -5.75 -23.64
CA ASP A 232 0.64 -6.70 -22.94
C ASP A 232 -0.38 -7.37 -23.88
N ALA A 233 -0.44 -6.91 -25.13
CA ALA A 233 -1.31 -7.40 -26.20
C ALA A 233 -0.58 -7.30 -27.56
N PRO A 234 0.49 -8.07 -27.81
CA PRO A 234 1.29 -7.98 -29.04
C PRO A 234 0.50 -8.37 -30.30
N GLU A 235 -0.55 -9.17 -30.16
CA GLU A 235 -1.46 -9.56 -31.24
C GLU A 235 -2.16 -8.39 -31.91
N LYS A 236 -2.30 -7.22 -31.24
CA LYS A 236 -2.89 -6.02 -31.85
C LYS A 236 -2.05 -5.44 -32.99
N TYR A 237 -0.79 -5.88 -33.13
CA TYR A 237 0.11 -5.52 -34.22
C TYR A 237 0.14 -6.57 -35.35
N LYS A 238 -0.52 -7.72 -35.16
CA LYS A 238 -0.61 -8.77 -36.18
C LYS A 238 -1.74 -8.42 -37.15
N GLY A 239 -1.43 -8.21 -38.44
CA GLY A 239 -2.43 -7.95 -39.49
C GLY A 239 -2.34 -6.58 -40.18
N GLY A 240 -1.28 -5.82 -39.92
CA GLY A 240 -1.06 -4.49 -40.49
C GLY A 240 -0.83 -3.49 -39.37
N SER A 241 0.41 -3.03 -39.23
CA SER A 241 0.77 -1.96 -38.30
C SER A 241 1.61 -0.94 -39.03
N ASP A 242 1.46 0.33 -38.70
CA ASP A 242 2.29 1.41 -39.27
C ASP A 242 3.73 1.42 -38.70
N LEU A 243 4.13 0.35 -38.01
CA LEU A 243 5.47 0.20 -37.47
C LEU A 243 6.51 0.13 -38.62
N PRO A 244 7.71 0.68 -38.41
CA PRO A 244 8.83 0.52 -39.34
C PRO A 244 9.08 -0.96 -39.67
N ALA A 245 9.42 -1.24 -40.93
CA ALA A 245 9.68 -2.61 -41.39
C ALA A 245 10.79 -3.28 -40.55
N GLY A 246 10.54 -4.53 -40.14
CA GLY A 246 11.48 -5.30 -39.32
C GLY A 246 11.47 -4.98 -37.82
N THR A 247 10.57 -4.12 -37.33
CA THR A 247 10.43 -3.86 -35.88
C THR A 247 9.85 -5.09 -35.17
N PRO A 248 10.59 -5.77 -34.28
CA PRO A 248 10.05 -6.89 -33.51
C PRO A 248 9.06 -6.39 -32.46
N VAL A 249 7.95 -7.13 -32.33
CA VAL A 249 6.90 -6.91 -31.31
C VAL A 249 6.82 -8.15 -30.43
N GLU A 250 7.15 -7.97 -29.16
CA GLU A 250 7.27 -9.05 -28.18
C GLU A 250 6.24 -8.89 -27.05
N HIS A 251 5.91 -10.00 -26.37
CA HIS A 251 5.06 -9.93 -25.19
C HIS A 251 5.86 -9.41 -24.00
N ARG A 252 5.22 -8.67 -23.09
CA ARG A 252 5.86 -8.17 -21.86
C ARG A 252 6.45 -9.24 -20.93
N ASP A 253 6.06 -10.49 -21.09
CA ASP A 253 6.64 -11.61 -20.34
C ASP A 253 8.07 -11.92 -20.78
N ASP A 254 8.44 -11.53 -22.01
CA ASP A 254 9.77 -11.69 -22.58
C ASP A 254 10.69 -10.48 -22.30
N LEU A 255 10.24 -9.53 -21.48
CA LEU A 255 10.94 -8.26 -21.22
C LEU A 255 12.39 -8.46 -20.77
N ASP A 256 12.66 -9.41 -19.88
CA ASP A 256 14.03 -9.64 -19.37
C ASP A 256 14.99 -10.05 -20.49
N ARG A 257 14.57 -11.01 -21.33
CA ARG A 257 15.33 -11.45 -22.51
C ARG A 257 15.58 -10.28 -23.46
N VAL A 258 14.53 -9.54 -23.81
CA VAL A 258 14.62 -8.38 -24.71
C VAL A 258 15.59 -7.34 -24.17
N GLN A 259 15.54 -7.04 -22.86
CA GLN A 259 16.45 -6.08 -22.24
C GLN A 259 17.91 -6.54 -22.26
N ARG A 260 18.18 -7.83 -22.01
CA ARG A 260 19.55 -8.38 -22.12
C ARG A 260 20.07 -8.23 -23.54
N GLU A 261 19.27 -8.57 -24.55
CA GLU A 261 19.64 -8.40 -25.96
C GLU A 261 19.93 -6.94 -26.36
N LEU A 262 19.20 -5.98 -25.78
CA LEU A 262 19.42 -4.54 -26.01
C LEU A 262 20.64 -3.99 -25.27
N ARG A 263 20.95 -4.54 -24.09
CA ARG A 263 22.12 -4.18 -23.29
C ARG A 263 23.43 -4.49 -23.99
N GLU A 264 23.50 -5.61 -24.70
CA GLU A 264 24.72 -6.04 -25.40
C GLU A 264 24.93 -5.32 -26.74
N ALA A 265 23.96 -4.52 -27.21
CA ALA A 265 24.08 -3.78 -28.46
C ALA A 265 24.84 -2.46 -28.26
N ALA A 266 25.87 -2.23 -29.09
CA ALA A 266 26.64 -0.98 -29.07
C ALA A 266 25.81 0.21 -29.60
N GLY A 267 26.01 1.37 -28.96
CA GLY A 267 25.30 2.62 -29.24
C GLY A 267 23.96 2.74 -28.53
N VAL A 268 23.13 3.66 -29.02
CA VAL A 268 21.81 3.94 -28.43
C VAL A 268 20.78 2.96 -28.96
N THR A 269 20.04 2.32 -28.06
CA THR A 269 18.90 1.45 -28.38
C THR A 269 17.61 1.92 -27.73
N VAL A 270 16.46 1.49 -28.26
CA VAL A 270 15.14 1.88 -27.75
C VAL A 270 14.26 0.65 -27.54
N LEU A 271 13.59 0.63 -26.39
CA LEU A 271 12.49 -0.27 -26.08
C LEU A 271 11.23 0.57 -25.90
N ILE A 272 10.23 0.40 -26.76
CA ILE A 272 8.91 1.02 -26.56
C ILE A 272 8.05 0.03 -25.78
N TYR A 273 7.69 0.38 -24.55
CA TYR A 273 6.82 -0.42 -23.70
C TYR A 273 5.38 0.11 -23.82
N ASP A 274 4.56 -0.56 -24.60
CA ASP A 274 3.18 -0.18 -24.90
C ASP A 274 2.21 -0.90 -23.97
N GLN A 275 1.72 -0.15 -22.98
CA GLN A 275 0.67 -0.63 -22.09
C GLN A 275 -0.05 0.56 -21.44
N THR A 276 -1.37 0.66 -21.66
CA THR A 276 -2.19 1.77 -21.13
C THR A 276 -2.10 1.90 -19.61
N CYS A 277 -2.07 3.14 -19.12
CA CYS A 277 -2.07 3.47 -17.69
C CYS A 277 -3.21 2.75 -16.94
N ALA A 278 -2.91 2.14 -15.80
CA ALA A 278 -3.88 1.33 -15.04
C ALA A 278 -5.06 2.16 -14.49
N ALA A 279 -4.81 3.41 -14.09
CA ALA A 279 -5.86 4.32 -13.63
C ALA A 279 -6.83 4.66 -14.78
N GLU A 280 -6.31 4.91 -15.98
CA GLU A 280 -7.13 5.18 -17.16
C GLU A 280 -7.83 3.93 -17.69
N LYS A 281 -7.19 2.76 -17.68
CA LYS A 281 -7.87 1.47 -17.96
C LYS A 281 -9.12 1.33 -17.08
N ARG A 282 -9.01 1.58 -15.78
CA ARG A 282 -10.14 1.53 -14.83
C ARG A 282 -11.21 2.57 -15.17
N ARG A 283 -10.82 3.81 -15.46
CA ARG A 283 -11.75 4.91 -15.78
C ARG A 283 -12.54 4.63 -17.06
N ARG A 284 -11.86 4.18 -18.11
CA ARG A 284 -12.46 3.81 -19.40
C ARG A 284 -13.42 2.63 -19.25
N ARG A 285 -13.05 1.59 -18.48
CA ARG A 285 -13.93 0.45 -18.16
C ARG A 285 -15.20 0.88 -17.42
N LYS A 286 -15.08 1.72 -16.38
CA LYS A 286 -16.25 2.27 -15.66
C LYS A 286 -17.20 3.08 -16.57
N ARG A 287 -16.67 3.72 -17.61
CA ARG A 287 -17.42 4.50 -18.61
C ARG A 287 -17.88 3.69 -19.82
N GLY A 288 -17.64 2.37 -19.85
CA GLY A 288 -17.93 1.53 -21.02
C GLY A 288 -17.08 1.81 -22.26
N LYS A 289 -15.98 2.57 -22.14
CA LYS A 289 -15.08 2.95 -23.26
C LYS A 289 -13.93 1.96 -23.47
N MET A 290 -13.82 0.92 -22.65
CA MET A 290 -12.82 -0.14 -22.78
C MET A 290 -13.43 -1.44 -22.25
N PRO A 291 -13.19 -2.59 -22.89
CA PRO A 291 -13.67 -3.89 -22.40
C PRO A 291 -13.22 -4.14 -20.97
N ASP A 292 -14.17 -4.55 -20.12
CA ASP A 292 -13.88 -5.01 -18.77
C ASP A 292 -13.80 -6.55 -18.77
N PRO A 293 -12.62 -7.16 -18.54
CA PRO A 293 -12.50 -8.61 -18.56
C PRO A 293 -13.44 -9.24 -17.52
N PRO A 294 -14.29 -10.23 -17.90
CA PRO A 294 -15.17 -10.96 -16.99
C PRO A 294 -14.36 -12.01 -16.22
N ARG A 295 -13.25 -11.57 -15.62
CA ARG A 295 -12.23 -12.42 -15.00
C ARG A 295 -11.76 -11.75 -13.72
N ARG A 296 -11.86 -12.46 -12.60
CA ARG A 296 -11.40 -12.02 -11.27
C ARG A 296 -10.56 -13.08 -10.61
N VAL A 297 -9.68 -12.66 -9.70
CA VAL A 297 -8.76 -13.55 -9.00
C VAL A 297 -9.18 -13.63 -7.54
N VAL A 298 -9.25 -14.85 -7.02
CA VAL A 298 -9.58 -15.18 -5.63
C VAL A 298 -8.46 -16.06 -5.07
N VAL A 299 -8.19 -15.92 -3.78
CA VAL A 299 -7.18 -16.72 -3.07
C VAL A 299 -7.90 -17.66 -2.11
N ASN A 300 -7.62 -18.96 -2.21
CA ASN A 300 -7.98 -19.90 -1.15
C ASN A 300 -7.01 -19.70 0.02
N GLU A 301 -7.52 -19.12 1.10
CA GLU A 301 -6.70 -18.70 2.25
C GLU A 301 -6.07 -19.88 3.00
N LEU A 302 -6.72 -21.05 3.01
CA LEU A 302 -6.19 -22.27 3.64
C LEU A 302 -5.07 -22.94 2.82
N VAL A 303 -5.05 -22.68 1.51
CA VAL A 303 -3.95 -23.08 0.60
C VAL A 303 -2.89 -21.98 0.54
N CYS A 304 -3.16 -20.77 1.02
CA CYS A 304 -2.16 -19.72 1.01
C CYS A 304 -1.13 -19.97 2.15
N GLU A 305 0.15 -19.90 1.82
CA GLU A 305 1.22 -19.96 2.82
C GLU A 305 1.67 -18.57 3.29
N GLY A 306 1.10 -17.49 2.77
CA GLY A 306 1.47 -16.12 3.16
C GLY A 306 2.85 -15.65 2.68
N CYS A 307 3.57 -16.45 1.87
CA CYS A 307 4.96 -16.20 1.46
C CYS A 307 5.22 -14.85 0.76
N GLY A 308 4.20 -14.26 0.12
CA GLY A 308 4.34 -12.96 -0.54
C GLY A 308 4.95 -12.98 -1.94
N ASP A 309 5.29 -14.13 -2.52
CA ASP A 309 5.84 -14.21 -3.88
C ASP A 309 4.89 -13.58 -4.93
N CYS A 310 3.57 -13.71 -4.76
CA CYS A 310 2.59 -13.00 -5.57
C CYS A 310 2.75 -11.46 -5.52
N SER A 311 3.14 -10.89 -4.37
CA SER A 311 3.46 -9.47 -4.21
C SER A 311 4.82 -9.13 -4.83
N VAL A 312 5.84 -9.97 -4.67
CA VAL A 312 7.17 -9.78 -5.29
C VAL A 312 7.07 -9.77 -6.81
N LYS A 313 6.31 -10.70 -7.40
CA LYS A 313 6.14 -10.76 -8.87
C LYS A 313 5.26 -9.63 -9.40
N SER A 314 4.22 -9.19 -8.68
CA SER A 314 3.23 -8.23 -9.20
C SER A 314 3.40 -6.77 -8.75
N ASN A 315 4.08 -6.53 -7.63
CA ASN A 315 4.21 -5.23 -6.99
C ASN A 315 2.85 -4.52 -6.78
N CYS A 316 1.82 -5.31 -6.41
CA CYS A 316 0.43 -4.91 -6.50
C CYS A 316 -0.19 -4.62 -5.13
N LEU A 317 -0.66 -3.39 -4.92
CA LEU A 317 -1.33 -2.95 -3.70
C LEU A 317 -2.70 -3.61 -3.47
N SER A 318 -3.27 -4.29 -4.46
CA SER A 318 -4.53 -5.05 -4.28
C SER A 318 -4.29 -6.46 -3.71
N VAL A 319 -3.04 -6.90 -3.58
CA VAL A 319 -2.69 -8.10 -2.81
C VAL A 319 -2.53 -7.68 -1.36
N MET A 320 -3.56 -7.94 -0.55
CA MET A 320 -3.64 -7.49 0.85
C MET A 320 -3.38 -8.64 1.81
N PRO A 321 -2.86 -8.38 3.02
CA PRO A 321 -2.86 -9.39 4.07
C PRO A 321 -4.28 -9.68 4.56
N VAL A 322 -4.46 -10.86 5.11
CA VAL A 322 -5.62 -11.22 5.91
C VAL A 322 -5.14 -12.12 7.05
N GLU A 323 -5.47 -11.75 8.29
CA GLU A 323 -5.15 -12.58 9.45
C GLU A 323 -6.14 -13.74 9.54
N THR A 324 -5.63 -14.93 9.85
CA THR A 324 -6.44 -16.14 10.00
C THR A 324 -5.91 -16.96 11.17
N GLU A 325 -6.72 -17.88 11.68
CA GLU A 325 -6.36 -18.85 12.71
C GLU A 325 -5.12 -19.69 12.33
N PHE A 326 -4.86 -19.83 11.03
CA PHE A 326 -3.72 -20.57 10.49
C PHE A 326 -2.57 -19.66 10.03
N GLY A 327 -2.49 -18.45 10.60
CA GLY A 327 -1.48 -17.43 10.33
C GLY A 327 -1.87 -16.44 9.24
N ARG A 328 -1.00 -15.47 8.98
CA ARG A 328 -1.23 -14.41 7.98
C ARG A 328 -1.28 -14.97 6.55
N LYS A 329 -2.35 -14.67 5.81
CA LYS A 329 -2.59 -15.08 4.42
C LYS A 329 -2.66 -13.89 3.46
N ARG A 330 -3.05 -14.15 2.22
CA ARG A 330 -3.25 -13.14 1.16
C ARG A 330 -4.69 -13.18 0.67
N LYS A 331 -5.24 -12.00 0.40
CA LYS A 331 -6.51 -11.82 -0.31
C LYS A 331 -6.35 -10.78 -1.42
N ILE A 332 -7.22 -10.83 -2.42
CA ILE A 332 -7.30 -9.80 -3.45
C ILE A 332 -8.44 -8.85 -3.10
N ASP A 333 -8.12 -7.57 -2.93
CA ASP A 333 -9.13 -6.51 -2.86
C ASP A 333 -9.79 -6.33 -4.24
N GLN A 334 -11.06 -6.76 -4.32
CA GLN A 334 -11.84 -6.75 -5.56
C GLN A 334 -12.24 -5.34 -6.02
N SER A 335 -12.24 -4.35 -5.12
CA SER A 335 -12.67 -2.97 -5.37
C SER A 335 -11.53 -2.11 -5.97
N SER A 336 -10.29 -2.42 -5.58
CA SER A 336 -9.08 -1.75 -6.09
C SER A 336 -8.39 -2.47 -7.26
N CYS A 337 -8.66 -3.77 -7.45
CA CYS A 337 -8.02 -4.58 -8.50
C CYS A 337 -8.30 -4.06 -9.92
N ASN A 338 -7.25 -3.85 -10.71
CA ASN A 338 -7.30 -3.40 -12.10
C ASN A 338 -7.23 -4.54 -13.15
N LYS A 339 -7.31 -5.80 -12.71
CA LYS A 339 -7.38 -6.99 -13.59
C LYS A 339 -6.21 -7.12 -14.58
N ASP A 340 -4.99 -6.87 -14.08
CA ASP A 340 -3.73 -7.08 -14.83
C ASP A 340 -3.19 -8.52 -14.69
N PHE A 341 -3.64 -9.24 -13.66
CA PHE A 341 -3.35 -10.66 -13.40
C PHE A 341 -1.89 -11.05 -13.15
N SER A 342 -0.95 -10.10 -13.09
CA SER A 342 0.46 -10.39 -12.79
C SER A 342 0.68 -11.09 -11.42
N CYS A 343 -0.25 -10.99 -10.48
CA CYS A 343 -0.19 -11.75 -9.21
C CYS A 343 -0.23 -13.27 -9.44
N LEU A 344 -0.80 -13.74 -10.56
CA LEU A 344 -0.82 -15.16 -10.94
C LEU A 344 0.57 -15.68 -11.33
N LYS A 345 1.55 -14.81 -11.59
CA LYS A 345 2.94 -15.21 -11.86
C LYS A 345 3.66 -15.72 -10.61
N GLY A 346 3.17 -15.38 -9.41
CA GLY A 346 3.73 -15.94 -8.18
C GLY A 346 3.52 -17.45 -8.11
N PHE A 347 4.52 -18.22 -7.67
CA PHE A 347 4.50 -19.68 -7.63
C PHE A 347 3.65 -20.18 -6.45
N CYS A 348 2.33 -20.15 -6.64
CA CYS A 348 1.36 -20.51 -5.62
C CYS A 348 0.11 -21.14 -6.24
N PRO A 349 -0.38 -22.28 -5.70
CA PRO A 349 -1.59 -22.97 -6.16
C PRO A 349 -2.88 -22.39 -5.54
N SER A 350 -2.79 -21.51 -4.54
CA SER A 350 -3.97 -20.94 -3.86
C SER A 350 -4.81 -20.01 -4.72
N PHE A 351 -4.22 -19.48 -5.80
CA PHE A 351 -4.86 -18.54 -6.70
C PHE A 351 -5.80 -19.27 -7.66
N VAL A 352 -7.07 -18.86 -7.65
CA VAL A 352 -8.11 -19.32 -8.56
C VAL A 352 -8.65 -18.13 -9.33
N THR A 353 -8.93 -18.31 -10.61
CA THR A 353 -9.65 -17.33 -11.40
C THR A 353 -11.12 -17.70 -11.47
N VAL A 354 -11.98 -16.71 -11.23
CA VAL A 354 -13.43 -16.76 -11.52
C VAL A 354 -13.64 -16.11 -12.88
N GLU A 355 -14.10 -16.87 -13.87
CA GLU A 355 -14.46 -16.42 -15.22
C GLU A 355 -15.98 -16.36 -15.36
N GLY A 356 -16.53 -15.24 -15.78
CA GLY A 356 -17.97 -14.97 -15.72
C GLY A 356 -18.42 -14.45 -14.36
N GLY A 357 -19.74 -14.48 -14.15
CA GLY A 357 -20.40 -13.98 -12.95
C GLY A 357 -20.17 -12.48 -12.70
N SER A 358 -20.66 -12.02 -11.55
CA SER A 358 -20.42 -10.67 -11.05
C SER A 358 -20.15 -10.71 -9.55
N LEU A 359 -19.52 -9.66 -9.02
CA LEU A 359 -19.42 -9.52 -7.57
C LEU A 359 -20.81 -9.44 -6.98
N ARG A 360 -21.05 -10.21 -5.92
CA ARG A 360 -22.27 -10.11 -5.15
C ARG A 360 -22.36 -8.69 -4.60
N LYS A 361 -23.43 -7.99 -5.01
CA LYS A 361 -23.78 -6.72 -4.36
C LYS A 361 -24.45 -7.07 -3.04
N PRO A 362 -24.20 -6.31 -1.95
CA PRO A 362 -25.06 -6.40 -0.78
C PRO A 362 -26.51 -6.28 -1.25
N GLU A 363 -27.42 -7.03 -0.61
CA GLU A 363 -28.84 -6.77 -0.81
C GLU A 363 -29.06 -5.27 -0.61
N LYS A 364 -29.73 -4.64 -1.59
CA LYS A 364 -29.95 -3.20 -1.55
C LYS A 364 -30.46 -2.88 -0.16
N PRO A 365 -29.94 -1.86 0.53
CA PRO A 365 -30.66 -1.36 1.68
C PRO A 365 -32.08 -1.11 1.19
N GLU A 366 -33.07 -1.76 1.81
CA GLU A 366 -34.43 -1.22 1.73
C GLU A 366 -34.29 0.27 2.05
N PRO A 367 -34.96 1.13 1.25
CA PRO A 367 -34.78 2.57 1.40
C PRO A 367 -34.93 2.88 2.88
N ALA A 368 -33.85 3.40 3.46
CA ALA A 368 -33.81 3.83 4.84
C ALA A 368 -34.63 5.13 5.00
N ALA A 369 -35.85 5.14 4.47
CA ALA A 369 -36.92 6.01 4.87
C ALA A 369 -37.57 5.35 6.10
N GLY A 370 -36.89 5.49 7.24
CA GLY A 370 -37.54 5.56 8.55
C GLY A 370 -38.31 4.38 9.18
N ASP A 371 -38.48 3.19 8.58
CA ASP A 371 -39.52 2.28 9.12
C ASP A 371 -39.25 0.76 9.09
N ASP A 372 -38.03 0.31 9.39
CA ASP A 372 -37.83 -1.08 9.88
C ASP A 372 -37.97 -1.18 11.42
N GLY A 373 -38.32 -0.06 12.08
CA GLY A 373 -38.45 0.06 13.53
C GLY A 373 -37.13 0.01 14.32
N ARG A 374 -35.97 -0.17 13.65
CA ARG A 374 -34.66 -0.34 14.33
C ARG A 374 -33.95 0.96 14.61
N PHE A 375 -34.16 1.96 13.76
CA PHE A 375 -33.62 3.30 13.95
C PHE A 375 -34.78 4.27 14.15
N GLY A 376 -34.77 4.98 15.28
CA GLY A 376 -35.67 6.12 15.48
C GLY A 376 -35.36 7.28 14.53
N ALA A 377 -36.12 8.37 14.65
CA ALA A 377 -35.81 9.61 13.93
C ALA A 377 -34.39 10.07 14.28
N LEU A 378 -33.54 10.22 13.26
CA LEU A 378 -32.16 10.66 13.44
C LEU A 378 -32.15 12.16 13.81
N PRO A 379 -31.72 12.55 15.02
CA PRO A 379 -31.72 13.95 15.40
C PRO A 379 -30.66 14.73 14.61
N GLU A 380 -30.96 15.99 14.30
CA GLU A 380 -29.92 16.92 13.85
C GLU A 380 -28.97 17.27 15.02
N PRO A 381 -27.68 17.55 14.75
CA PRO A 381 -26.77 18.05 15.77
C PRO A 381 -27.32 19.31 16.44
N LEU A 382 -27.17 19.41 17.77
CA LEU A 382 -27.70 20.54 18.56
C LEU A 382 -27.17 21.91 18.07
N ALA A 383 -25.92 21.97 17.61
CA ALA A 383 -25.33 23.14 17.00
C ALA A 383 -24.21 22.74 16.03
N LEU A 384 -24.08 23.50 14.94
CA LEU A 384 -22.92 23.43 14.06
C LEU A 384 -21.81 24.37 14.57
N PRO A 385 -20.53 24.14 14.21
CA PRO A 385 -19.44 24.99 14.67
C PRO A 385 -19.64 26.45 14.25
N ALA A 386 -19.44 27.37 15.20
CA ALA A 386 -19.50 28.80 14.94
C ALA A 386 -18.36 29.26 14.01
N LEU A 387 -18.67 30.21 13.12
CA LEU A 387 -17.74 30.79 12.15
C LEU A 387 -17.32 32.21 12.55
N ASP A 388 -16.97 32.40 13.83
CA ASP A 388 -16.37 33.65 14.34
C ASP A 388 -14.94 33.85 13.83
N ARG A 389 -14.28 32.73 13.51
CA ARG A 389 -13.01 32.66 12.78
C ARG A 389 -13.10 31.56 11.72
N PRO A 390 -12.26 31.58 10.68
CA PRO A 390 -12.27 30.53 9.66
C PRO A 390 -11.97 29.16 10.26
N TYR A 391 -12.93 28.24 10.13
CA TYR A 391 -12.86 26.86 10.60
C TYR A 391 -12.00 26.02 9.67
N GLY A 392 -10.95 25.40 10.21
CA GLY A 392 -10.00 24.57 9.47
C GLY A 392 -10.32 23.09 9.56
N ILE A 393 -10.62 22.45 8.43
CA ILE A 393 -10.82 21.00 8.33
C ILE A 393 -9.65 20.40 7.54
N LEU A 394 -8.88 19.55 8.19
CA LEU A 394 -7.84 18.76 7.54
C LEU A 394 -8.39 17.37 7.25
N ILE A 395 -8.45 17.00 5.97
CA ILE A 395 -8.84 15.64 5.57
C ILE A 395 -7.58 14.89 5.16
N THR A 396 -7.35 13.73 5.76
CA THR A 396 -6.22 12.86 5.42
C THR A 396 -6.73 11.55 4.83
N GLY A 397 -6.03 11.00 3.84
CA GLY A 397 -6.40 9.73 3.27
C GLY A 397 -5.45 9.23 2.19
N ILE A 398 -5.86 8.18 1.49
CA ILE A 398 -5.09 7.53 0.45
C ILE A 398 -5.48 8.09 -0.93
N GLY A 399 -4.51 8.29 -1.80
CA GLY A 399 -4.77 8.65 -3.20
C GLY A 399 -5.77 7.70 -3.86
N GLY A 400 -6.78 8.28 -4.52
CA GLY A 400 -7.81 7.53 -5.25
C GLY A 400 -8.92 6.90 -4.41
N THR A 401 -9.01 7.18 -3.09
CA THR A 401 -10.15 6.78 -2.24
C THR A 401 -11.24 7.84 -2.10
N GLY A 402 -11.06 9.02 -2.68
CA GLY A 402 -12.08 10.09 -2.70
C GLY A 402 -11.85 11.26 -1.75
N VAL A 403 -10.65 11.43 -1.18
CA VAL A 403 -10.31 12.57 -0.29
C VAL A 403 -10.59 13.92 -0.97
N VAL A 404 -10.09 14.10 -2.20
CA VAL A 404 -10.32 15.31 -3.02
C VAL A 404 -11.81 15.49 -3.33
N THR A 405 -12.55 14.39 -3.52
CA THR A 405 -14.00 14.45 -3.73
C THR A 405 -14.71 15.03 -2.52
N ILE A 406 -14.35 14.63 -1.29
CA ILE A 406 -14.93 15.21 -0.07
C ILE A 406 -14.59 16.70 0.02
N GLY A 407 -13.35 17.10 -0.31
CA GLY A 407 -12.96 18.50 -0.39
C GLY A 407 -13.85 19.32 -1.33
N ALA A 408 -14.09 18.82 -2.54
CA ALA A 408 -14.97 19.45 -3.51
C ALA A 408 -16.44 19.49 -3.05
N LEU A 409 -16.95 18.41 -2.45
CA LEU A 409 -18.32 18.36 -1.91
C LEU A 409 -18.52 19.39 -0.79
N LEU A 410 -17.59 19.47 0.15
CA LEU A 410 -17.64 20.48 1.22
C LEU A 410 -17.49 21.90 0.67
N GLY A 411 -16.63 22.10 -0.33
CA GLY A 411 -16.47 23.38 -1.03
C GLY A 411 -17.79 23.88 -1.61
N MET A 412 -18.46 23.04 -2.40
CA MET A 412 -19.74 23.40 -3.01
C MET A 412 -20.87 23.49 -1.98
N ALA A 413 -20.92 22.62 -0.97
CA ALA A 413 -21.93 22.69 0.08
C ALA A 413 -21.81 23.97 0.92
N ALA A 414 -20.58 24.39 1.27
CA ALA A 414 -20.34 25.67 1.95
C ALA A 414 -20.77 26.86 1.06
N HIS A 415 -20.52 26.79 -0.25
CA HIS A 415 -20.97 27.81 -1.19
C HIS A 415 -22.51 27.91 -1.27
N LEU A 416 -23.22 26.77 -1.32
CA LEU A 416 -24.69 26.73 -1.28
C LEU A 416 -25.26 27.32 0.02
N ASP A 417 -24.56 27.13 1.14
CA ASP A 417 -24.87 27.73 2.45
C ASP A 417 -24.55 29.24 2.54
N GLY A 418 -24.04 29.87 1.47
CA GLY A 418 -23.65 31.28 1.45
C GLY A 418 -22.39 31.60 2.25
N LYS A 419 -21.54 30.60 2.53
CA LYS A 419 -20.28 30.74 3.29
C LYS A 419 -19.08 30.95 2.37
N GLY A 420 -18.02 31.53 2.92
CA GLY A 420 -16.72 31.55 2.26
C GLY A 420 -16.03 30.20 2.37
N VAL A 421 -15.40 29.73 1.30
CA VAL A 421 -14.65 28.47 1.32
C VAL A 421 -13.39 28.52 0.48
N SER A 422 -12.36 27.84 0.97
CA SER A 422 -11.10 27.61 0.27
C SER A 422 -10.72 26.15 0.43
N VAL A 423 -10.37 25.50 -0.68
CA VAL A 423 -9.95 24.09 -0.72
C VAL A 423 -8.57 24.02 -1.37
N LEU A 424 -7.62 23.37 -0.71
CA LEU A 424 -6.29 23.07 -1.23
C LEU A 424 -5.99 21.59 -1.06
N ASP A 425 -5.97 20.90 -2.19
CA ASP A 425 -5.61 19.48 -2.23
C ASP A 425 -4.11 19.31 -2.46
N GLN A 426 -3.45 18.66 -1.52
CA GLN A 426 -2.06 18.23 -1.64
C GLN A 426 -2.06 16.73 -1.96
N ALA A 427 -2.06 16.42 -3.25
CA ALA A 427 -1.79 15.08 -3.73
C ALA A 427 -0.28 14.86 -3.82
N GLY A 428 0.23 13.79 -3.21
CA GLY A 428 1.61 13.37 -3.43
C GLY A 428 1.86 12.90 -4.87
N LEU A 429 3.09 12.49 -5.15
CA LEU A 429 3.50 12.01 -6.47
C LEU A 429 2.59 10.86 -6.98
N ALA A 430 2.13 10.00 -6.07
CA ALA A 430 1.32 8.84 -6.42
C ALA A 430 -0.17 9.18 -6.51
N GLN A 431 -0.77 8.86 -7.68
CA GLN A 431 -2.21 8.98 -7.85
C GLN A 431 -3.01 8.03 -6.94
N LYS A 432 -2.42 6.88 -6.56
CA LYS A 432 -3.00 5.91 -5.64
C LYS A 432 -1.96 5.33 -4.69
N GLY A 433 -2.39 4.94 -3.49
CA GLY A 433 -1.53 4.29 -2.50
C GLY A 433 -0.64 5.25 -1.70
N GLY A 434 -0.33 6.43 -2.24
CA GLY A 434 0.34 7.51 -1.53
C GLY A 434 -0.59 8.32 -0.63
N ALA A 435 0.01 9.12 0.25
CA ALA A 435 -0.70 10.08 1.09
C ALA A 435 -1.35 11.20 0.27
N VAL A 436 -2.58 11.56 0.64
CA VAL A 436 -3.29 12.74 0.16
C VAL A 436 -3.85 13.50 1.35
N VAL A 437 -3.69 14.82 1.33
CA VAL A 437 -4.18 15.72 2.37
C VAL A 437 -4.97 16.84 1.70
N SER A 438 -6.20 17.10 2.17
CA SER A 438 -7.01 18.24 1.73
C SER A 438 -7.14 19.24 2.88
N HIS A 439 -6.80 20.50 2.60
CA HIS A 439 -6.94 21.62 3.53
C HIS A 439 -8.19 22.38 3.14
N ILE A 440 -9.19 22.40 4.02
CA ILE A 440 -10.43 23.11 3.80
C ILE A 440 -10.55 24.21 4.85
N ARG A 441 -10.86 25.42 4.40
CA ARG A 441 -11.20 26.53 5.29
C ARG A 441 -12.58 27.03 4.97
N ILE A 442 -13.42 27.13 5.99
CA ILE A 442 -14.77 27.67 5.87
C ILE A 442 -14.87 28.90 6.75
N GLY A 443 -15.28 30.03 6.17
CA GLY A 443 -15.48 31.29 6.87
C GLY A 443 -16.90 31.80 6.66
N ARG A 444 -17.32 32.78 7.47
CA ARG A 444 -18.64 33.41 7.32
C ARG A 444 -18.83 34.04 5.94
N SER A 445 -17.76 34.57 5.35
CA SER A 445 -17.70 35.07 3.97
C SER A 445 -16.33 34.77 3.35
N PRO A 446 -16.16 34.87 2.02
CA PRO A 446 -14.86 34.65 1.36
C PRO A 446 -13.74 35.55 1.92
N GLU A 447 -14.05 36.80 2.26
CA GLU A 447 -13.09 37.80 2.76
C GLU A 447 -12.55 37.45 4.14
N ALA A 448 -13.26 36.62 4.91
CA ALA A 448 -12.80 36.14 6.20
C ALA A 448 -11.61 35.17 6.09
N ILE A 449 -11.35 34.60 4.90
CA ILE A 449 -10.30 33.61 4.68
C ILE A 449 -9.02 34.30 4.19
N SER A 450 -8.02 34.37 5.08
CA SER A 450 -6.72 35.02 4.79
C SER A 450 -5.62 34.06 4.34
N ALA A 451 -5.85 32.74 4.40
CA ALA A 451 -4.87 31.72 4.02
C ALA A 451 -5.56 30.45 3.53
N VAL A 452 -5.03 29.85 2.47
CA VAL A 452 -5.60 28.65 1.85
C VAL A 452 -5.16 27.36 2.59
N ARG A 453 -3.87 27.25 2.92
CA ARG A 453 -3.31 26.10 3.67
C ARG A 453 -3.57 26.25 5.17
N ILE A 454 -3.85 25.15 5.86
CA ILE A 454 -3.95 25.14 7.32
C ILE A 454 -2.55 25.27 7.91
N ASN A 455 -2.37 26.27 8.77
CA ASN A 455 -1.10 26.55 9.46
C ASN A 455 -0.85 25.54 10.59
N ALA A 456 0.35 25.56 11.17
CA ALA A 456 0.65 24.74 12.34
C ALA A 456 -0.31 25.06 13.50
N GLY A 457 -0.86 24.01 14.13
CA GLY A 457 -1.94 24.11 15.12
C GLY A 457 -3.23 24.76 14.61
N GLY A 458 -3.42 24.85 13.29
CA GLY A 458 -4.53 25.56 12.67
C GLY A 458 -5.79 24.72 12.42
N ALA A 459 -5.74 23.40 12.59
CA ALA A 459 -6.89 22.54 12.36
C ALA A 459 -7.87 22.64 13.54
N ASP A 460 -9.15 22.78 13.25
CA ASP A 460 -10.22 22.63 14.24
C ASP A 460 -10.81 21.21 14.16
N LEU A 461 -10.81 20.60 12.97
CA LEU A 461 -11.15 19.20 12.72
C LEU A 461 -10.05 18.47 11.93
N LEU A 462 -9.62 17.31 12.41
CA LEU A 462 -8.92 16.28 11.63
C LEU A 462 -9.91 15.18 11.23
N LEU A 463 -10.29 15.15 9.95
CA LEU A 463 -11.08 14.06 9.37
C LEU A 463 -10.12 12.99 8.80
N GLY A 464 -9.77 12.03 9.66
CA GLY A 464 -8.77 11.01 9.38
C GLY A 464 -9.31 9.82 8.62
N CYS A 465 -9.42 9.87 7.28
CA CYS A 465 -9.89 8.73 6.49
C CYS A 465 -8.84 7.60 6.35
N ASP A 466 -7.58 7.87 6.70
CA ASP A 466 -6.49 6.89 6.80
C ASP A 466 -5.62 7.12 8.05
N LEU A 467 -5.38 6.06 8.81
CA LEU A 467 -4.63 6.14 10.07
C LEU A 467 -3.15 6.52 9.87
N VAL A 468 -2.49 6.00 8.82
CA VAL A 468 -1.06 6.26 8.56
C VAL A 468 -0.83 7.73 8.20
N VAL A 469 -1.68 8.31 7.35
CA VAL A 469 -1.56 9.74 7.00
C VAL A 469 -1.93 10.64 8.18
N SER A 470 -2.93 10.24 8.97
CA SER A 470 -3.37 11.00 10.16
C SER A 470 -2.31 11.04 11.27
N GLY A 471 -1.57 9.93 11.47
CA GLY A 471 -0.43 9.85 12.39
C GLY A 471 0.90 10.30 11.77
N GLY A 472 0.86 10.94 10.59
CA GLY A 472 2.04 11.33 9.82
C GLY A 472 2.40 12.81 9.92
N ASN A 473 3.54 13.16 9.30
CA ASN A 473 4.15 14.49 9.40
C ASN A 473 3.36 15.63 8.74
N GLU A 474 2.41 15.33 7.86
CA GLU A 474 1.52 16.36 7.29
C GLU A 474 0.36 16.72 8.23
N ALA A 475 -0.07 15.79 9.09
CA ALA A 475 -1.26 15.94 9.92
C ALA A 475 -0.95 16.39 11.35
N LEU A 476 -0.02 15.70 12.04
CA LEU A 476 0.27 15.97 13.45
C LEU A 476 0.64 17.44 13.73
N PRO A 477 1.48 18.13 12.92
CA PRO A 477 1.81 19.55 13.17
C PRO A 477 0.60 20.50 13.05
N LYS A 478 -0.51 20.07 12.44
CA LYS A 478 -1.72 20.88 12.25
C LYS A 478 -2.67 20.80 13.44
N ILE A 479 -2.50 19.79 14.30
CA ILE A 479 -3.28 19.58 15.51
C ILE A 479 -2.89 20.63 16.56
N ARG A 480 -3.90 21.23 17.17
CA ARG A 480 -3.79 22.12 18.32
C ARG A 480 -4.17 21.35 19.59
N PRO A 481 -3.22 21.16 20.52
CA PRO A 481 -3.49 20.49 21.78
C PRO A 481 -4.69 21.11 22.51
N GLY A 482 -5.56 20.28 23.07
CA GLY A 482 -6.74 20.67 23.84
C GLY A 482 -7.87 21.33 23.02
N THR A 483 -7.78 21.41 21.68
CA THR A 483 -8.81 22.08 20.86
C THR A 483 -9.22 21.30 19.63
N THR A 484 -8.28 20.74 18.87
CA THR A 484 -8.60 20.05 17.61
C THR A 484 -9.39 18.78 17.90
N ARG A 485 -10.57 18.63 17.27
CA ARG A 485 -11.33 17.38 17.26
C ARG A 485 -10.80 16.48 16.15
N ALA A 486 -10.80 15.17 16.38
CA ALA A 486 -10.40 14.21 15.36
C ALA A 486 -11.45 13.10 15.22
N VAL A 487 -11.75 12.72 13.97
CA VAL A 487 -12.54 11.53 13.64
C VAL A 487 -11.65 10.62 12.81
N ILE A 488 -11.20 9.51 13.39
CA ILE A 488 -10.15 8.66 12.82
C ILE A 488 -10.72 7.30 12.39
N ASN A 489 -10.51 6.97 11.11
CA ASN A 489 -10.78 5.65 10.58
C ASN A 489 -9.69 4.67 11.03
N THR A 490 -10.05 3.67 11.82
CA THR A 490 -9.09 2.69 12.38
C THR A 490 -8.77 1.54 11.43
N HIS A 491 -9.36 1.51 10.24
CA HIS A 491 -9.13 0.45 9.27
C HIS A 491 -7.66 0.31 8.87
N GLN A 492 -7.08 -0.86 9.09
CA GLN A 492 -5.68 -1.14 8.78
C GLN A 492 -5.49 -1.35 7.26
N THR A 493 -4.86 -0.37 6.61
CA THR A 493 -4.51 -0.46 5.18
C THR A 493 -2.99 -0.40 5.03
N MET A 494 -2.36 -1.48 4.59
CA MET A 494 -0.89 -1.55 4.47
C MET A 494 -0.32 -0.47 3.53
N THR A 495 0.94 -0.11 3.76
CA THR A 495 1.75 0.73 2.85
C THR A 495 2.33 -0.11 1.71
N GLY A 496 2.93 0.54 0.72
CA GLY A 496 3.60 -0.16 -0.39
C GLY A 496 4.75 -1.05 0.07
N ASP A 497 5.39 -0.76 1.19
CA ASP A 497 6.54 -1.53 1.71
C ASP A 497 6.19 -2.99 1.99
N PHE A 498 4.92 -3.26 2.28
CA PHE A 498 4.40 -4.62 2.47
C PHE A 498 4.60 -5.53 1.25
N THR A 499 4.71 -4.99 0.04
CA THR A 499 4.92 -5.84 -1.15
C THR A 499 6.29 -6.53 -1.15
N GLY A 500 7.28 -5.92 -0.50
CA GLY A 500 8.63 -6.48 -0.29
C GLY A 500 8.80 -7.13 1.07
N ASN A 501 7.98 -6.77 2.06
CA ASN A 501 8.00 -7.36 3.39
C ASN A 501 6.64 -8.03 3.73
N PRO A 502 6.51 -9.35 3.51
CA PRO A 502 5.26 -10.08 3.73
C PRO A 502 4.74 -10.06 5.18
N ASP A 503 5.64 -9.82 6.14
CA ASP A 503 5.39 -9.89 7.58
C ASP A 503 5.32 -8.49 8.23
N LEU A 504 5.35 -7.42 7.43
CA LEU A 504 5.31 -6.04 7.94
C LEU A 504 4.12 -5.84 8.90
N PRO A 505 4.36 -5.57 10.20
CA PRO A 505 3.27 -5.31 11.13
C PRO A 505 2.65 -3.95 10.87
N PHE A 506 1.33 -3.86 11.02
CA PHE A 506 0.65 -2.57 11.04
C PHE A 506 0.83 -1.94 12.43
N ARG A 507 1.18 -0.65 12.50
CA ARG A 507 1.55 0.04 13.75
C ARG A 507 0.40 0.93 14.23
N ASP A 508 -0.79 0.38 14.35
CA ASP A 508 -2.01 1.13 14.69
C ASP A 508 -1.95 1.82 16.06
N GLU A 509 -1.58 1.10 17.13
CA GLU A 509 -1.50 1.69 18.47
C GLU A 509 -0.47 2.82 18.54
N ALA A 510 0.69 2.65 17.90
CA ALA A 510 1.70 3.71 17.84
C ALA A 510 1.18 4.96 17.09
N LEU A 511 0.45 4.77 15.99
CA LEU A 511 -0.14 5.87 15.22
C LEU A 511 -1.26 6.56 16.00
N LEU A 512 -2.13 5.80 16.66
CA LEU A 512 -3.21 6.35 17.49
C LEU A 512 -2.67 7.06 18.73
N SER A 513 -1.65 6.52 19.38
CA SER A 513 -0.98 7.18 20.52
C SER A 513 -0.39 8.51 20.11
N ALA A 514 0.31 8.57 18.97
CA ALA A 514 0.86 9.83 18.45
C ALA A 514 -0.22 10.90 18.21
N ILE A 515 -1.40 10.51 17.68
CA ILE A 515 -2.54 11.42 17.52
C ILE A 515 -3.08 11.88 18.88
N ARG A 516 -3.27 10.96 19.83
CA ARG A 516 -3.76 11.24 21.20
C ARG A 516 -2.83 12.18 21.96
N GLU A 517 -1.55 11.89 21.97
CA GLU A 517 -0.51 12.71 22.61
C GLU A 517 -0.47 14.11 22.00
N THR A 518 -0.52 14.22 20.67
CA THR A 518 -0.50 15.52 19.98
C THR A 518 -1.78 16.32 20.24
N ALA A 519 -2.94 15.65 20.35
CA ALA A 519 -4.21 16.29 20.67
C ALA A 519 -4.29 16.71 22.14
N GLY A 520 -3.55 16.06 23.05
CA GLY A 520 -3.49 16.40 24.48
C GLY A 520 -4.72 16.00 25.31
N ASP A 521 -5.80 15.55 24.68
CA ASP A 521 -7.01 15.03 25.34
C ASP A 521 -7.64 13.90 24.49
N PRO A 522 -7.66 12.65 24.98
CA PRO A 522 -8.31 11.53 24.29
C PRO A 522 -9.81 11.74 24.02
N GLY A 523 -10.50 12.54 24.83
CA GLY A 523 -11.92 12.86 24.65
C GLY A 523 -12.23 13.68 23.39
N LEU A 524 -11.21 14.26 22.76
CA LEU A 524 -11.33 14.98 21.49
C LEU A 524 -11.27 14.06 20.26
N ILE A 525 -10.99 12.77 20.46
CA ILE A 525 -10.72 11.81 19.38
C ILE A 525 -11.81 10.74 19.34
N ASP A 526 -12.58 10.76 18.27
CA ASP A 526 -13.53 9.72 17.91
C ASP A 526 -12.88 8.70 16.96
N THR A 527 -13.03 7.41 17.23
CA THR A 527 -12.51 6.34 16.36
C THR A 527 -13.64 5.47 15.81
N VAL A 528 -13.51 5.02 14.55
CA VAL A 528 -14.48 4.13 13.92
C VAL A 528 -13.82 3.32 12.81
N ASP A 529 -14.12 2.03 12.68
CA ASP A 529 -13.70 1.23 11.51
C ASP A 529 -14.67 1.47 10.34
N ALA A 530 -14.64 2.69 9.80
CA ALA A 530 -15.57 3.14 8.78
C ALA A 530 -15.48 2.31 7.50
N THR A 531 -14.27 1.82 7.15
CA THR A 531 -14.09 1.01 5.94
C THR A 531 -14.76 -0.36 6.06
N ARG A 532 -14.66 -1.03 7.22
CA ARG A 532 -15.38 -2.30 7.44
C ARG A 532 -16.88 -2.11 7.34
N ILE A 533 -17.41 -1.06 7.98
CA ILE A 533 -18.84 -0.75 7.99
C ILE A 533 -19.34 -0.41 6.58
N ALA A 534 -18.66 0.50 5.87
CA ALA A 534 -19.03 0.91 4.53
C ALA A 534 -18.97 -0.25 3.53
N ASN A 535 -17.95 -1.11 3.60
CA ASN A 535 -17.86 -2.32 2.78
C ASN A 535 -19.01 -3.28 3.03
N ALA A 536 -19.34 -3.55 4.30
CA ALA A 536 -20.40 -4.49 4.66
C ALA A 536 -21.79 -3.99 4.24
N LEU A 537 -22.07 -2.68 4.41
CA LEU A 537 -23.40 -2.12 4.14
C LEU A 537 -23.61 -1.69 2.68
N LEU A 538 -22.55 -1.22 2.00
CA LEU A 538 -22.64 -0.57 0.69
C LEU A 538 -21.86 -1.33 -0.40
N GLY A 539 -21.02 -2.30 -0.03
CA GLY A 539 -20.35 -3.20 -0.97
C GLY A 539 -19.11 -2.61 -1.64
N ASP A 540 -18.71 -1.38 -1.30
CA ASP A 540 -17.54 -0.72 -1.87
C ASP A 540 -16.87 0.20 -0.83
N SER A 541 -15.55 0.07 -0.70
CA SER A 541 -14.73 0.86 0.23
C SER A 541 -14.60 2.32 -0.20
N ILE A 542 -14.99 2.66 -1.43
CA ILE A 542 -15.06 4.05 -1.88
C ILE A 542 -16.07 4.87 -1.06
N ALA A 543 -17.08 4.23 -0.45
CA ALA A 543 -18.07 4.91 0.38
C ALA A 543 -17.51 5.39 1.74
N THR A 544 -16.34 4.88 2.18
CA THR A 544 -15.74 5.19 3.49
C THR A 544 -15.61 6.68 3.76
N ASN A 545 -15.06 7.47 2.83
CA ASN A 545 -14.74 8.87 3.12
C ASN A 545 -16.02 9.71 3.31
N LEU A 546 -17.11 9.35 2.62
CA LEU A 546 -18.38 10.04 2.77
C LEU A 546 -19.14 9.57 4.01
N PHE A 547 -18.99 8.30 4.39
CA PHE A 547 -19.39 7.80 5.70
C PHE A 547 -18.70 8.57 6.83
N MET A 548 -17.38 8.77 6.73
CA MET A 548 -16.61 9.56 7.70
C MET A 548 -17.13 11.00 7.79
N LEU A 549 -17.48 11.62 6.65
CA LEU A 549 -18.10 12.95 6.65
C LEU A 549 -19.44 12.96 7.39
N GLY A 550 -20.30 11.96 7.16
CA GLY A 550 -21.57 11.81 7.87
C GLY A 550 -21.40 11.64 9.38
N PHE A 551 -20.41 10.83 9.78
CA PHE A 551 -20.06 10.64 11.18
C PHE A 551 -19.63 11.97 11.83
N ALA A 552 -18.72 12.71 11.18
CA ALA A 552 -18.25 14.01 11.67
C ALA A 552 -19.37 15.06 11.71
N TYR A 553 -20.27 15.07 10.72
CA TYR A 553 -21.44 15.94 10.70
C TYR A 553 -22.34 15.68 11.92
N GLN A 554 -22.67 14.42 12.19
CA GLN A 554 -23.55 14.07 13.30
C GLN A 554 -22.94 14.38 14.68
N ARG A 555 -21.60 14.38 14.78
CA ARG A 555 -20.86 14.85 15.96
C ARG A 555 -20.84 16.39 16.10
N GLY A 556 -21.45 17.13 15.19
CA GLY A 556 -21.49 18.61 15.19
C GLY A 556 -20.16 19.25 14.80
N LEU A 557 -19.33 18.59 13.98
CA LEU A 557 -17.97 19.03 13.65
C LEU A 557 -17.84 19.70 12.28
N ILE A 558 -18.91 19.72 11.49
CA ILE A 558 -18.91 20.26 10.13
C ILE A 558 -19.74 21.55 10.11
N PRO A 559 -19.18 22.72 9.74
CA PRO A 559 -19.88 24.01 9.75
C PRO A 559 -20.70 24.23 8.48
N VAL A 560 -21.40 23.21 7.99
CA VAL A 560 -22.23 23.23 6.76
C VAL A 560 -23.47 22.39 7.03
N ALA A 561 -24.64 22.82 6.55
CA ALA A 561 -25.90 22.12 6.75
C ALA A 561 -25.95 20.77 6.00
N ALA A 562 -26.66 19.78 6.54
CA ALA A 562 -26.85 18.48 5.88
C ALA A 562 -27.51 18.62 4.51
N GLU A 563 -28.50 19.51 4.39
CA GLU A 563 -29.25 19.74 3.16
C GLU A 563 -28.32 20.19 2.03
N ALA A 564 -27.37 21.09 2.31
CA ALA A 564 -26.39 21.55 1.33
C ALA A 564 -25.42 20.44 0.91
N ILE A 565 -25.02 19.56 1.85
CA ILE A 565 -24.20 18.39 1.54
C ILE A 565 -24.97 17.43 0.63
N GLU A 566 -26.23 17.12 0.97
CA GLU A 566 -27.08 16.21 0.18
C GLU A 566 -27.43 16.76 -1.20
N GLN A 567 -27.68 18.06 -1.32
CA GLN A 567 -27.85 18.75 -2.59
C GLN A 567 -26.58 18.69 -3.43
N THR A 568 -25.42 18.87 -2.81
CA THR A 568 -24.14 18.77 -3.51
C THR A 568 -23.87 17.35 -4.01
N ILE A 569 -24.20 16.32 -3.22
CA ILE A 569 -24.13 14.92 -3.65
C ILE A 569 -24.99 14.70 -4.91
N ALA A 570 -26.20 15.28 -4.95
CA ALA A 570 -27.07 15.21 -6.12
C ALA A 570 -26.47 15.93 -7.34
N LEU A 571 -25.95 17.14 -7.15
CA LEU A 571 -25.33 17.95 -8.22
C LEU A 571 -24.09 17.28 -8.82
N ASN A 572 -23.30 16.58 -8.01
CA ASN A 572 -22.12 15.84 -8.47
C ASN A 572 -22.50 14.69 -9.45
N GLY A 573 -23.72 14.16 -9.38
CA GLY A 573 -24.28 13.21 -10.36
C GLY A 573 -23.64 11.82 -10.41
N VAL A 574 -22.60 11.55 -9.62
CA VAL A 574 -21.89 10.25 -9.59
C VAL A 574 -22.34 9.43 -8.38
N ALA A 575 -22.89 8.23 -8.64
CA ALA A 575 -23.29 7.27 -7.61
C ALA A 575 -24.13 7.91 -6.47
N VAL A 576 -25.05 8.80 -6.84
CA VAL A 576 -25.80 9.68 -5.93
C VAL A 576 -26.42 8.91 -4.76
N GLU A 577 -27.14 7.82 -5.05
CA GLU A 577 -27.81 7.02 -4.01
C GLU A 577 -26.82 6.38 -3.02
N MET A 578 -25.76 5.75 -3.52
CA MET A 578 -24.72 5.16 -2.68
C MET A 578 -24.09 6.22 -1.77
N ASN A 579 -23.85 7.41 -2.32
CA ASN A 579 -23.25 8.50 -1.57
C ASN A 579 -24.19 9.06 -0.48
N ARG A 580 -25.48 9.21 -0.78
CA ARG A 580 -26.50 9.58 0.24
C ARG A 580 -26.57 8.53 1.35
N GLN A 581 -26.61 7.26 1.00
CA GLN A 581 -26.60 6.18 1.98
C GLN A 581 -25.32 6.17 2.81
N ALA A 582 -24.14 6.41 2.21
CA ALA A 582 -22.89 6.50 2.95
C ALA A 582 -22.91 7.62 3.99
N PHE A 583 -23.35 8.82 3.61
CA PHE A 583 -23.52 9.94 4.52
C PHE A 583 -24.50 9.60 5.65
N LEU A 584 -25.67 9.04 5.34
CA LEU A 584 -26.69 8.64 6.30
C LEU A 584 -26.17 7.58 7.29
N TRP A 585 -25.53 6.52 6.82
CA TRP A 585 -24.98 5.46 7.67
C TRP A 585 -23.85 5.99 8.57
N GLY A 586 -23.05 6.93 8.07
CA GLY A 586 -22.06 7.64 8.88
C GLY A 586 -22.71 8.39 10.04
N ARG A 587 -23.78 9.12 9.76
CA ARG A 587 -24.56 9.82 10.80
C ARG A 587 -25.16 8.84 11.80
N ARG A 588 -25.79 7.75 11.35
CA ARG A 588 -26.34 6.72 12.24
C ARG A 588 -25.28 6.10 13.14
N ALA A 589 -24.10 5.80 12.60
CA ALA A 589 -23.01 5.22 13.38
C ALA A 589 -22.47 6.16 14.46
N ALA A 590 -22.57 7.48 14.28
CA ALA A 590 -22.22 8.46 15.32
C ALA A 590 -23.32 8.64 16.38
N HIS A 591 -24.59 8.45 16.00
CA HIS A 591 -25.74 8.59 16.90
C HIS A 591 -26.02 7.32 17.71
N ASP A 592 -26.11 6.16 17.05
CA ASP A 592 -26.37 4.85 17.65
C ASP A 592 -25.43 3.79 17.04
N PRO A 593 -24.18 3.69 17.55
CA PRO A 593 -23.24 2.69 17.10
C PRO A 593 -23.73 1.24 17.31
N ALA A 594 -24.52 0.99 18.36
CA ALA A 594 -24.95 -0.35 18.75
C ALA A 594 -25.97 -0.90 17.75
N ALA A 595 -26.96 -0.10 17.35
CA ALA A 595 -27.92 -0.48 16.32
C ALA A 595 -27.24 -0.74 14.97
N VAL A 596 -26.22 0.05 14.59
CA VAL A 596 -25.43 -0.21 13.39
C VAL A 596 -24.67 -1.54 13.48
N GLN A 597 -24.07 -1.88 14.64
CA GLN A 597 -23.43 -3.19 14.82
C GLN A 597 -24.42 -4.36 14.72
N ALA A 598 -25.65 -4.21 15.22
CA ALA A 598 -26.68 -5.24 15.09
C ALA A 598 -27.02 -5.52 13.61
N VAL A 599 -27.20 -4.46 12.80
CA VAL A 599 -27.41 -4.60 11.36
C VAL A 599 -26.22 -5.27 10.67
N LEU A 600 -24.99 -4.94 11.08
CA LEU A 600 -23.79 -5.58 10.53
C LEU A 600 -23.74 -7.07 10.85
N ALA A 601 -24.10 -7.47 12.08
CA ALA A 601 -24.10 -8.87 12.49
C ALA A 601 -25.08 -9.74 11.68
N GLU A 602 -26.21 -9.17 11.23
CA GLU A 602 -27.18 -9.86 10.38
C GLU A 602 -26.77 -9.92 8.91
N ARG A 603 -26.16 -8.86 8.39
CA ARG A 603 -25.82 -8.73 6.96
C ARG A 603 -24.48 -9.33 6.60
N MET A 604 -23.54 -9.38 7.54
CA MET A 604 -22.27 -10.04 7.32
C MET A 604 -22.51 -11.56 7.37
N PRO A 605 -22.15 -12.31 6.31
CA PRO A 605 -22.07 -13.75 6.44
C PRO A 605 -21.15 -14.07 7.62
N ALA A 606 -21.46 -15.13 8.36
CA ALA A 606 -20.58 -15.64 9.40
C ALA A 606 -19.15 -15.66 8.86
N GLU A 607 -18.21 -15.04 9.59
CA GLU A 607 -16.82 -15.01 9.15
C GLU A 607 -16.38 -16.44 8.81
N PRO A 608 -15.60 -16.64 7.73
CA PRO A 608 -15.07 -17.96 7.42
C PRO A 608 -14.48 -18.54 8.69
N ALA A 609 -14.73 -19.82 9.00
CA ALA A 609 -14.31 -20.42 10.27
C ALA A 609 -12.80 -20.24 10.59
N GLY A 610 -11.98 -20.01 9.56
CA GLY A 610 -10.56 -19.69 9.71
C GLY A 610 -10.24 -18.23 10.07
N HIS A 611 -11.18 -17.30 10.13
CA HIS A 611 -10.96 -15.89 10.54
C HIS A 611 -11.17 -15.69 12.03
N THR A 612 -12.03 -16.50 12.65
CA THR A 612 -12.21 -16.52 14.11
C THR A 612 -10.94 -17.05 14.77
N LEU A 613 -10.19 -16.19 15.46
CA LEU A 613 -9.00 -16.60 16.21
C LEU A 613 -9.39 -17.37 17.48
N SER A 614 -8.60 -18.39 17.81
CA SER A 614 -8.70 -19.09 19.09
C SER A 614 -8.43 -18.12 20.25
N ARG A 615 -9.21 -18.23 21.32
CA ARG A 615 -9.14 -17.37 22.52
C ARG A 615 -8.42 -18.04 23.68
N SER A 616 -8.16 -19.34 23.60
CA SER A 616 -7.42 -20.11 24.59
C SER A 616 -6.52 -21.13 23.91
N LEU A 617 -5.54 -21.63 24.66
CA LEU A 617 -4.67 -22.73 24.22
C LEU A 617 -5.47 -24.01 23.93
N ASP A 618 -6.49 -24.32 24.74
CA ASP A 618 -7.33 -25.49 24.52
C ASP A 618 -8.08 -25.41 23.19
N GLU A 619 -8.66 -24.25 22.88
CA GLU A 619 -9.33 -24.02 21.60
C GLU A 619 -8.35 -24.10 20.42
N LEU A 620 -7.14 -23.56 20.58
CA LEU A 620 -6.04 -23.65 19.60
C LEU A 620 -5.68 -25.11 19.28
N VAL A 621 -5.54 -25.94 20.32
CA VAL A 621 -5.13 -27.34 20.23
C VAL A 621 -6.27 -28.23 19.72
N GLU A 622 -7.50 -28.02 20.18
CA GLU A 622 -8.66 -28.79 19.74
C GLU A 622 -8.91 -28.59 18.24
N ARG A 623 -8.92 -27.34 17.77
CA ARG A 623 -9.11 -27.02 16.36
C ARG A 623 -8.05 -27.67 15.46
N ARG A 624 -6.78 -27.64 15.88
CA ARG A 624 -5.66 -28.27 15.16
C ARG A 624 -5.73 -29.79 15.19
N THR A 625 -6.16 -30.37 16.31
CA THR A 625 -6.38 -31.82 16.44
C THR A 625 -7.50 -32.30 15.50
N ALA A 626 -8.62 -31.57 15.45
CA ALA A 626 -9.70 -31.84 14.50
C ALA A 626 -9.20 -31.71 13.05
N PHE A 627 -8.47 -30.64 12.73
CA PHE A 627 -7.90 -30.43 11.40
C PHE A 627 -6.95 -31.55 11.00
N LEU A 628 -6.05 -32.00 11.89
CA LEU A 628 -5.10 -33.09 11.60
C LEU A 628 -5.80 -34.46 11.47
N THR A 629 -6.92 -34.64 12.15
CA THR A 629 -7.77 -35.83 12.00
C THR A 629 -8.37 -35.88 10.60
N ASP A 630 -8.89 -34.74 10.11
CA ASP A 630 -9.38 -34.62 8.74
C ASP A 630 -8.26 -34.69 7.70
N TYR A 631 -7.09 -34.13 8.01
CA TYR A 631 -5.90 -34.15 7.16
C TYR A 631 -5.42 -35.57 6.89
N GLN A 632 -5.31 -36.41 7.94
CA GLN A 632 -4.84 -37.79 7.83
C GLN A 632 -5.77 -38.75 8.57
N ASN A 633 -5.69 -38.82 9.90
CA ASN A 633 -6.51 -39.65 10.78
C ASN A 633 -6.27 -39.30 12.27
N ALA A 634 -7.04 -39.91 13.18
CA ALA A 634 -6.96 -39.66 14.62
C ALA A 634 -5.60 -40.04 15.24
N ALA A 635 -4.92 -41.09 14.75
CA ALA A 635 -3.59 -41.46 15.24
C ALA A 635 -2.53 -40.39 14.92
N TYR A 636 -2.62 -39.80 13.73
CA TYR A 636 -1.74 -38.69 13.32
C TYR A 636 -1.97 -37.44 14.16
N ALA A 637 -3.24 -37.09 14.43
CA ALA A 637 -3.58 -36.00 15.34
C ALA A 637 -3.14 -36.29 16.79
N GLY A 638 -3.17 -37.56 17.21
CA GLY A 638 -2.66 -38.00 18.51
C GLY A 638 -1.17 -37.73 18.70
N ARG A 639 -0.34 -37.88 17.66
CA ARG A 639 1.09 -37.51 17.71
C ARG A 639 1.29 -36.02 18.00
N TYR A 640 0.52 -35.18 17.33
CA TYR A 640 0.53 -33.73 17.56
C TYR A 640 0.12 -33.39 19.00
N ARG A 641 -0.99 -33.97 19.47
CA ARG A 641 -1.50 -33.71 20.82
C ARG A 641 -0.50 -34.12 21.89
N ALA A 642 0.13 -35.29 21.74
CA ALA A 642 1.16 -35.76 22.66
C ALA A 642 2.39 -34.81 22.73
N LEU A 643 2.81 -34.24 21.59
CA LEU A 643 3.89 -33.25 21.56
C LEU A 643 3.52 -31.99 22.36
N VAL A 644 2.32 -31.45 22.12
CA VAL A 644 1.85 -30.23 22.79
C VAL A 644 1.64 -30.46 24.28
N ASP A 645 1.03 -31.59 24.66
CA ASP A 645 0.78 -31.92 26.07
C ASP A 645 2.10 -32.07 26.86
N ARG A 646 3.13 -32.66 26.25
CA ARG A 646 4.49 -32.72 26.84
C ARG A 646 5.09 -31.34 27.04
N MET A 647 4.99 -30.47 26.03
CA MET A 647 5.50 -29.10 26.15
C MET A 647 4.75 -28.30 27.21
N ARG A 648 3.42 -28.40 27.22
CA ARG A 648 2.56 -27.75 28.22
C ARG A 648 2.96 -28.14 29.63
N ALA A 649 3.15 -29.45 29.88
CA ALA A 649 3.55 -29.93 31.21
C ALA A 649 4.92 -29.37 31.65
N ALA A 650 5.90 -29.31 30.73
CA ALA A 650 7.22 -28.78 31.04
C ALA A 650 7.21 -27.26 31.28
N GLU A 651 6.52 -26.50 30.43
CA GLU A 651 6.40 -25.04 30.58
C GLU A 651 5.61 -24.67 31.84
N SER A 652 4.50 -25.36 32.14
CA SER A 652 3.74 -25.16 33.37
C SER A 652 4.58 -25.42 34.62
N ALA A 653 5.46 -26.42 34.59
CA ALA A 653 6.34 -26.73 35.72
C ALA A 653 7.36 -25.61 35.99
N ILE A 654 7.82 -24.91 34.95
CA ILE A 654 8.76 -23.78 35.07
C ILE A 654 8.03 -22.51 35.50
N LEU A 655 6.87 -22.23 34.92
CA LEU A 655 6.11 -21.01 35.19
C LEU A 655 5.30 -21.06 36.50
N GLY A 656 5.02 -22.25 37.02
CA GLY A 656 4.13 -22.45 38.18
C GLY A 656 2.66 -22.11 37.89
N ALA A 657 2.29 -21.92 36.62
CA ALA A 657 0.96 -21.56 36.16
C ALA A 657 0.72 -22.09 34.73
N GLU A 658 -0.53 -22.07 34.28
CA GLU A 658 -0.89 -22.45 32.91
C GLU A 658 -0.32 -21.45 31.87
N PRO A 659 0.30 -21.93 30.78
CA PRO A 659 0.84 -21.07 29.74
C PRO A 659 -0.25 -20.23 29.05
N GLY A 660 0.08 -18.96 28.78
CA GLY A 660 -0.76 -18.04 28.02
C GLY A 660 -0.85 -18.39 26.53
N LEU A 661 -1.76 -17.74 25.80
CA LEU A 661 -1.91 -17.92 24.35
C LEU A 661 -0.89 -17.09 23.54
N ASP A 662 -0.61 -15.88 24.02
CA ASP A 662 0.30 -14.92 23.40
C ASP A 662 1.65 -15.07 24.11
N ASP A 663 2.67 -15.51 23.37
CA ASP A 663 4.07 -15.62 23.81
C ASP A 663 4.47 -16.83 24.69
N SER A 664 3.67 -17.89 24.74
CA SER A 664 4.12 -19.17 25.34
C SER A 664 4.83 -20.09 24.35
N LEU A 665 5.77 -20.87 24.87
CA LEU A 665 6.44 -21.93 24.11
C LEU A 665 5.44 -22.99 23.66
N THR A 666 4.47 -23.33 24.51
CA THR A 666 3.41 -24.28 24.17
C THR A 666 2.54 -23.78 23.02
N ALA A 667 2.16 -22.50 23.00
CA ALA A 667 1.43 -21.93 21.87
C ALA A 667 2.26 -21.95 20.57
N ALA A 668 3.57 -21.66 20.66
CA ALA A 668 4.48 -21.78 19.51
C ALA A 668 4.53 -23.23 19.00
N VAL A 669 4.76 -24.22 19.87
CA VAL A 669 4.78 -25.65 19.51
C VAL A 669 3.43 -26.09 18.92
N ALA A 670 2.32 -25.67 19.50
CA ALA A 670 0.98 -25.94 18.99
C ALA A 670 0.78 -25.36 17.57
N ARG A 671 1.20 -24.12 17.31
CA ARG A 671 1.06 -23.49 15.98
C ARG A 671 1.96 -24.16 14.94
N TYR A 672 3.23 -24.40 15.27
CA TYR A 672 4.26 -24.73 14.29
C TYR A 672 4.51 -26.22 14.14
N GLY A 673 4.31 -27.01 15.19
CA GLY A 673 4.16 -28.46 15.06
C GLY A 673 2.98 -28.81 14.15
N PHE A 674 1.84 -28.13 14.32
CA PHE A 674 0.71 -28.26 13.39
C PHE A 674 1.07 -27.85 11.96
N LYS A 675 1.72 -26.69 11.77
CA LYS A 675 2.10 -26.19 10.44
C LYS A 675 2.94 -27.20 9.65
N LEU A 676 3.94 -27.80 10.30
CA LEU A 676 4.81 -28.81 9.68
C LEU A 676 4.05 -30.11 9.41
N MET A 677 3.20 -30.56 10.34
CA MET A 677 2.41 -31.78 10.16
C MET A 677 1.31 -31.64 9.10
N ALA A 678 0.74 -30.46 8.94
CA ALA A 678 -0.30 -30.12 7.96
C ALA A 678 0.28 -29.49 6.67
N TYR A 679 1.45 -29.97 6.22
CA TYR A 679 2.09 -29.49 4.99
C TYR A 679 1.17 -29.64 3.78
N LYS A 680 1.20 -28.66 2.88
CA LYS A 680 0.25 -28.54 1.76
C LYS A 680 0.67 -29.38 0.56
N ASP A 681 0.53 -30.70 0.71
CA ASP A 681 0.76 -31.64 -0.37
C ASP A 681 -0.39 -31.75 -1.38
N GLU A 682 -0.24 -32.60 -2.39
CA GLU A 682 -1.24 -32.77 -3.45
C GLU A 682 -2.60 -33.19 -2.89
N TYR A 683 -2.62 -34.08 -1.89
CA TYR A 683 -3.85 -34.55 -1.26
C TYR A 683 -4.53 -33.46 -0.42
N GLU A 684 -3.74 -32.68 0.33
CA GLU A 684 -4.26 -31.61 1.17
C GLU A 684 -4.74 -30.42 0.36
N VAL A 685 -3.97 -29.98 -0.65
CA VAL A 685 -4.41 -28.94 -1.58
C VAL A 685 -5.72 -29.38 -2.26
N ALA A 686 -5.81 -30.65 -2.67
CA ALA A 686 -7.04 -31.20 -3.22
C ALA A 686 -8.20 -31.16 -2.24
N ARG A 687 -7.99 -31.55 -0.98
CA ARG A 687 -9.01 -31.49 0.08
C ARG A 687 -9.50 -30.07 0.30
N LEU A 688 -8.59 -29.09 0.43
CA LEU A 688 -8.92 -27.69 0.69
C LEU A 688 -9.64 -26.99 -0.47
N PHE A 689 -9.57 -27.54 -1.68
CA PHE A 689 -10.39 -27.09 -2.81
C PHE A 689 -11.73 -27.83 -2.94
N SER A 690 -11.87 -29.01 -2.33
CA SER A 690 -13.03 -29.91 -2.52
C SER A 690 -13.89 -30.14 -1.26
N ASP A 691 -13.47 -29.67 -0.08
CA ASP A 691 -14.21 -29.72 1.20
C ASP A 691 -15.46 -28.82 1.25
N GLY A 692 -15.68 -28.04 0.20
CA GLY A 692 -16.79 -27.10 0.06
C GLY A 692 -16.57 -25.73 0.73
N GLY A 693 -15.55 -25.58 1.59
CA GLY A 693 -15.21 -24.31 2.24
C GLY A 693 -14.87 -23.23 1.23
N PHE A 694 -13.98 -23.53 0.29
CA PHE A 694 -13.62 -22.60 -0.78
C PHE A 694 -14.80 -22.24 -1.69
N ARG A 695 -15.67 -23.21 -2.00
CA ARG A 695 -16.88 -22.96 -2.81
C ARG A 695 -17.84 -21.99 -2.09
N ARG A 696 -18.00 -22.12 -0.77
CA ARG A 696 -18.78 -21.17 0.04
C ARG A 696 -18.14 -19.78 0.05
N GLN A 697 -16.81 -19.69 0.20
CA GLN A 697 -16.07 -18.41 0.13
C GLN A 697 -16.32 -17.70 -1.20
N VAL A 698 -16.24 -18.41 -2.33
CA VAL A 698 -16.54 -17.84 -3.65
C VAL A 698 -18.01 -17.44 -3.77
N ALA A 699 -18.94 -18.31 -3.36
CA ALA A 699 -20.39 -18.04 -3.45
C ALA A 699 -20.84 -16.85 -2.57
N ALA A 700 -20.12 -16.56 -1.49
CA ALA A 700 -20.32 -15.38 -0.65
C ALA A 700 -19.90 -14.08 -1.36
N GLN A 701 -18.91 -14.12 -2.25
CA GLN A 701 -18.38 -12.95 -2.95
C GLN A 701 -18.92 -12.76 -4.37
N PHE A 702 -19.43 -13.82 -5.00
CA PHE A 702 -19.84 -13.84 -6.40
C PHE A 702 -21.28 -14.32 -6.57
N THR A 703 -21.92 -13.85 -7.64
CA THR A 703 -23.27 -14.24 -8.06
C THR A 703 -23.35 -14.42 -9.57
N GLY A 704 -24.40 -15.08 -10.06
CA GLY A 704 -24.58 -15.45 -11.46
C GLY A 704 -23.73 -16.65 -11.90
N ASP A 705 -23.70 -16.90 -13.21
CA ASP A 705 -23.00 -18.04 -13.78
C ASP A 705 -21.50 -17.75 -13.94
N TYR A 706 -20.66 -18.54 -13.26
CA TYR A 706 -19.21 -18.44 -13.33
C TYR A 706 -18.53 -19.81 -13.37
N ALA A 707 -17.35 -19.85 -14.00
CA ALA A 707 -16.46 -21.00 -14.05
C ALA A 707 -15.18 -20.73 -13.25
N LEU A 708 -14.70 -21.74 -12.52
CA LEU A 708 -13.44 -21.68 -11.80
C LEU A 708 -12.29 -22.22 -12.66
N ARG A 709 -11.19 -21.47 -12.72
CA ARG A 709 -9.93 -21.91 -13.33
C ARG A 709 -8.82 -21.96 -12.29
N PHE A 710 -8.12 -23.08 -12.24
CA PHE A 710 -7.07 -23.34 -11.27
C PHE A 710 -5.69 -23.11 -11.90
N HIS A 711 -4.75 -22.54 -11.15
CA HIS A 711 -3.40 -22.23 -11.64
C HIS A 711 -2.37 -23.06 -10.90
N LEU A 712 -1.92 -24.14 -11.53
CA LEU A 712 -1.13 -25.19 -10.88
C LEU A 712 0.13 -25.50 -11.70
N ALA A 713 1.16 -26.02 -11.04
CA ALA A 713 2.33 -26.61 -11.70
C ALA A 713 2.50 -28.05 -11.20
N PRO A 714 1.71 -29.02 -11.70
CA PRO A 714 1.76 -30.38 -11.17
C PRO A 714 3.15 -31.00 -11.44
N PRO A 715 3.82 -31.55 -10.42
CA PRO A 715 5.25 -31.86 -10.48
C PRO A 715 5.60 -32.93 -11.53
N LEU A 716 4.67 -33.83 -11.86
CA LEU A 716 4.91 -34.95 -12.78
C LEU A 716 5.02 -34.53 -14.26
N TRP A 717 4.43 -33.41 -14.65
CA TRP A 717 4.34 -33.02 -16.07
C TRP A 717 4.37 -31.52 -16.34
N ALA A 718 4.56 -30.69 -15.31
CA ALA A 718 4.68 -29.25 -15.50
C ALA A 718 5.94 -28.93 -16.32
N LYS A 719 5.79 -28.01 -17.27
CA LYS A 719 6.91 -27.51 -18.07
C LYS A 719 7.89 -26.75 -17.17
N ARG A 720 9.18 -26.80 -17.51
CA ARG A 720 10.20 -25.98 -16.86
C ARG A 720 10.50 -24.73 -17.67
N ASP A 721 10.85 -23.67 -16.98
CA ASP A 721 11.38 -22.45 -17.57
C ASP A 721 12.79 -22.72 -18.13
N PRO A 722 13.07 -22.43 -19.41
CA PRO A 722 14.40 -22.64 -19.96
C PRO A 722 15.50 -21.76 -19.35
N ALA A 723 15.14 -20.58 -18.83
CA ALA A 723 16.10 -19.62 -18.28
C ALA A 723 16.35 -19.87 -16.78
N THR A 724 15.31 -20.21 -16.01
CA THR A 724 15.45 -20.41 -14.55
C THR A 724 15.47 -21.87 -14.12
N GLY A 725 15.03 -22.81 -14.97
CA GLY A 725 14.87 -24.23 -14.63
C GLY A 725 13.66 -24.54 -13.74
N GLU A 726 12.93 -23.51 -13.29
CA GLU A 726 11.79 -23.62 -12.38
C GLU A 726 10.54 -24.15 -13.07
N LEU A 727 9.64 -24.78 -12.31
CA LEU A 727 8.34 -25.22 -12.85
C LEU A 727 7.47 -24.02 -13.24
N ARG A 728 6.81 -24.11 -14.41
CA ARG A 728 5.86 -23.10 -14.90
C ARG A 728 4.43 -23.52 -14.59
N LYS A 729 3.66 -22.60 -14.01
CA LYS A 729 2.22 -22.79 -13.77
C LYS A 729 1.44 -22.78 -15.08
N SER A 730 0.43 -23.64 -15.14
CA SER A 730 -0.53 -23.75 -16.23
C SER A 730 -1.96 -23.56 -15.70
N THR A 731 -2.86 -23.14 -16.56
CA THR A 731 -4.28 -22.94 -16.23
C THR A 731 -5.08 -24.21 -16.55
N TYR A 732 -5.84 -24.69 -15.57
CA TYR A 732 -6.72 -25.85 -15.68
C TYR A 732 -8.19 -25.44 -15.55
N GLY A 733 -9.06 -26.14 -16.27
CA GLY A 733 -10.50 -25.86 -16.29
C GLY A 733 -11.26 -26.35 -15.06
N PRO A 734 -12.60 -26.15 -15.04
CA PRO A 734 -13.46 -26.53 -13.92
C PRO A 734 -13.40 -28.01 -13.54
N TRP A 735 -13.07 -28.90 -14.50
CA TRP A 735 -12.92 -30.35 -14.27
C TRP A 735 -11.92 -30.67 -13.15
N MET A 736 -10.95 -29.78 -12.90
CA MET A 736 -9.95 -29.96 -11.85
C MET A 736 -10.58 -30.04 -10.44
N ALA A 737 -11.74 -29.40 -10.22
CA ALA A 737 -12.46 -29.53 -8.95
C ALA A 737 -12.91 -30.97 -8.68
N SER A 738 -13.36 -31.69 -9.70
CA SER A 738 -13.72 -33.11 -9.59
C SER A 738 -12.48 -33.99 -9.39
N ALA A 739 -11.38 -33.67 -10.07
CA ALA A 739 -10.10 -34.36 -9.88
C ALA A 739 -9.58 -34.20 -8.45
N PHE A 740 -9.68 -32.99 -7.87
CA PHE A 740 -9.37 -32.74 -6.47
C PHE A 740 -10.26 -33.55 -5.53
N GLY A 741 -11.56 -33.64 -5.80
CA GLY A 741 -12.47 -34.47 -4.99
C GLY A 741 -12.10 -35.95 -4.98
N LEU A 742 -11.57 -36.49 -6.08
CA LEU A 742 -11.07 -37.86 -6.13
C LEU A 742 -9.72 -37.99 -5.40
N LEU A 743 -8.79 -37.08 -5.69
CA LEU A 743 -7.44 -37.09 -5.11
C LEU A 743 -7.48 -36.95 -3.59
N ALA A 744 -8.35 -36.09 -3.05
CA ALA A 744 -8.53 -35.92 -1.60
C ALA A 744 -8.93 -37.23 -0.87
N LYS A 745 -9.67 -38.13 -1.53
CA LYS A 745 -10.06 -39.43 -0.96
C LYS A 745 -8.90 -40.44 -0.93
N LEU A 746 -7.87 -40.22 -1.74
CA LEU A 746 -6.67 -41.06 -1.80
C LEU A 746 -5.62 -40.68 -0.75
N LYS A 747 -5.94 -39.79 0.20
CA LYS A 747 -5.04 -39.38 1.29
C LYS A 747 -4.44 -40.55 2.10
N PHE A 748 -5.10 -41.72 2.12
CA PHE A 748 -4.57 -42.92 2.79
C PHE A 748 -3.30 -43.46 2.13
N LEU A 749 -3.01 -43.10 0.86
CA LEU A 749 -1.76 -43.44 0.19
C LEU A 749 -0.58 -42.59 0.67
N ARG A 750 -0.83 -41.42 1.27
CA ARG A 750 0.21 -40.47 1.70
C ARG A 750 1.28 -41.16 2.54
N GLY A 751 2.54 -41.05 2.12
CA GLY A 751 3.69 -41.61 2.83
C GLY A 751 3.82 -43.13 2.76
N THR A 752 2.92 -43.83 2.06
CA THR A 752 3.06 -45.28 1.83
C THR A 752 3.96 -45.56 0.63
N ALA A 753 4.37 -46.81 0.44
CA ALA A 753 5.14 -47.23 -0.75
C ALA A 753 4.38 -47.01 -2.07
N LEU A 754 3.05 -46.90 -2.00
CA LEU A 754 2.14 -46.67 -3.14
C LEU A 754 1.86 -45.18 -3.38
N ASP A 755 2.50 -44.26 -2.65
CA ASP A 755 2.36 -42.83 -2.85
C ASP A 755 3.11 -42.37 -4.13
N PRO A 756 2.41 -41.96 -5.21
CA PRO A 756 3.07 -41.50 -6.43
C PRO A 756 3.87 -40.20 -6.22
N PHE A 757 3.54 -39.41 -5.20
CA PHE A 757 4.23 -38.14 -4.88
C PHE A 757 5.28 -38.32 -3.78
N GLY A 758 5.19 -39.39 -3.00
CA GLY A 758 5.97 -39.57 -1.78
C GLY A 758 7.47 -39.61 -2.00
N ARG A 759 7.96 -40.03 -3.17
CA ARG A 759 9.40 -40.10 -3.50
C ARG A 759 9.99 -38.79 -4.04
N MET A 760 9.18 -37.74 -4.20
CA MET A 760 9.68 -36.44 -4.64
C MET A 760 10.52 -35.79 -3.54
N ALA A 761 11.58 -35.07 -3.92
CA ALA A 761 12.49 -34.41 -2.98
C ALA A 761 11.75 -33.49 -2.00
N GLU A 762 10.82 -32.65 -2.50
CA GLU A 762 10.01 -31.77 -1.65
C GLU A 762 9.23 -32.55 -0.58
N ARG A 763 8.60 -33.68 -0.94
CA ARG A 763 7.84 -34.52 0.01
C ARG A 763 8.73 -35.25 1.00
N GLN A 764 9.94 -35.65 0.60
CA GLN A 764 10.94 -36.20 1.52
C GLN A 764 11.38 -35.15 2.54
N THR A 765 11.62 -33.92 2.08
CA THR A 765 11.97 -32.78 2.94
C THR A 765 10.87 -32.46 3.95
N GLU A 766 9.59 -32.36 3.55
CA GLU A 766 8.49 -32.11 4.51
C GLU A 766 8.43 -33.15 5.64
N ARG A 767 8.55 -34.43 5.29
CA ARG A 767 8.52 -35.50 6.29
C ARG A 767 9.75 -35.46 7.20
N ARG A 768 10.92 -35.14 6.64
CA ARG A 768 12.16 -34.94 7.41
C ARG A 768 12.00 -33.78 8.40
N LEU A 769 11.45 -32.65 7.96
CA LEU A 769 11.23 -31.47 8.80
C LEU A 769 10.33 -31.74 10.00
N ILE A 770 9.31 -32.61 9.86
CA ILE A 770 8.47 -33.02 10.99
C ILE A 770 9.31 -33.74 12.05
N GLU A 771 10.07 -34.75 11.65
CA GLU A 771 10.87 -35.55 12.60
C GLU A 771 12.01 -34.71 13.20
N GLU A 772 12.67 -33.86 12.41
CA GLU A 772 13.67 -32.90 12.90
C GLU A 772 13.08 -31.90 13.90
N TYR A 773 11.84 -31.43 13.68
CA TYR A 773 11.17 -30.53 14.61
C TYR A 773 10.86 -31.25 15.92
N PHE A 774 10.33 -32.47 15.88
CA PHE A 774 10.08 -33.26 17.09
C PHE A 774 11.36 -33.47 17.89
N ALA A 775 12.46 -33.87 17.23
CA ALA A 775 13.76 -34.00 17.87
C ALA A 775 14.27 -32.67 18.45
N THR A 776 14.02 -31.55 17.75
CA THR A 776 14.37 -30.22 18.26
C THR A 776 13.58 -29.90 19.54
N ILE A 777 12.28 -30.19 19.57
CA ILE A 777 11.45 -30.00 20.76
C ILE A 777 11.90 -30.90 21.90
N ASP A 778 12.30 -32.15 21.63
CA ASP A 778 12.87 -33.03 22.64
C ASP A 778 14.16 -32.44 23.24
N THR A 779 15.07 -31.89 22.43
CA THR A 779 16.26 -31.17 22.91
C THR A 779 15.90 -29.92 23.72
N LEU A 780 14.88 -29.15 23.31
CA LEU A 780 14.44 -27.99 24.07
C LEU A 780 13.91 -28.41 25.44
N LEU A 781 13.14 -29.50 25.53
CA LEU A 781 12.61 -30.03 26.79
C LEU A 781 13.70 -30.44 27.78
N GLU A 782 14.82 -30.98 27.29
CA GLU A 782 15.96 -31.38 28.13
C GLU A 782 16.71 -30.18 28.73
N GLY A 783 16.75 -29.03 28.03
CA GLY A 783 17.48 -27.82 28.42
C GLY A 783 16.60 -26.63 28.83
N LEU A 784 15.30 -26.86 29.06
CA LEU A 784 14.35 -25.77 29.32
C LEU A 784 14.51 -25.22 30.74
N THR A 785 14.80 -23.93 30.84
CA THR A 785 14.82 -23.15 32.09
C THR A 785 14.04 -21.85 31.89
N ALA A 786 13.82 -21.08 32.96
CA ALA A 786 13.15 -19.78 32.86
C ALA A 786 13.93 -18.79 31.95
N GLU A 787 15.26 -18.87 31.96
CA GLU A 787 16.15 -18.03 31.17
C GLU A 787 16.25 -18.45 29.71
N SER A 788 16.14 -19.76 29.43
CA SER A 788 16.21 -20.29 28.06
C SER A 788 14.86 -20.26 27.34
N LEU A 789 13.76 -20.01 28.05
CA LEU A 789 12.39 -19.96 27.53
C LEU A 789 12.21 -18.99 26.35
N PRO A 790 12.68 -17.73 26.35
CA PRO A 790 12.52 -16.83 25.21
C PRO A 790 13.19 -17.33 23.93
N ILE A 791 14.40 -17.90 24.06
CA ILE A 791 15.13 -18.47 22.92
C ILE A 791 14.43 -19.75 22.42
N ALA A 792 13.91 -20.58 23.33
CA ALA A 792 13.12 -21.75 22.98
C ALA A 792 11.86 -21.38 22.17
N VAL A 793 11.18 -20.29 22.55
CA VAL A 793 10.01 -19.77 21.80
C VAL A 793 10.43 -19.38 20.38
N GLU A 794 11.54 -18.65 20.22
CA GLU A 794 12.06 -18.29 18.89
C GLU A 794 12.39 -19.53 18.05
N ILE A 795 13.05 -20.55 18.63
CA ILE A 795 13.37 -21.81 17.94
C ILE A 795 12.10 -22.54 17.51
N ALA A 796 11.14 -22.69 18.43
CA ALA A 796 9.87 -23.36 18.15
C ALA A 796 9.05 -22.61 17.08
N ALA A 797 9.26 -21.29 16.94
CA ALA A 797 8.61 -20.42 15.97
C ALA A 797 9.23 -20.37 14.57
N LEU A 798 10.43 -20.92 14.38
CA LEU A 798 11.13 -20.91 13.09
C LEU A 798 10.34 -21.48 11.90
N PRO A 799 9.50 -22.53 12.04
CA PRO A 799 8.70 -23.01 10.92
C PRO A 799 7.78 -21.95 10.35
N GLU A 800 7.49 -20.86 11.07
CA GLU A 800 6.74 -19.74 10.53
C GLU A 800 7.39 -19.10 9.33
N LYS A 801 8.73 -19.15 9.22
CA LYS A 801 9.50 -18.59 8.11
C LYS A 801 9.58 -19.52 6.90
N ILE A 802 9.26 -20.79 7.07
CA ILE A 802 9.23 -21.78 5.97
C ILE A 802 7.87 -21.69 5.27
N ARG A 803 7.75 -20.76 4.31
CA ARG A 803 6.51 -20.50 3.55
C ARG A 803 6.70 -20.68 2.05
N GLY A 804 5.62 -20.97 1.34
CA GLY A 804 5.58 -21.00 -0.12
C GLY A 804 5.55 -22.41 -0.68
N TYR A 805 5.87 -22.53 -1.96
CA TYR A 805 5.81 -23.78 -2.73
C TYR A 805 7.05 -23.88 -3.63
N GLY A 806 7.53 -25.09 -3.91
CA GLY A 806 8.69 -25.32 -4.80
C GLY A 806 9.88 -24.43 -4.44
N HIS A 807 10.46 -23.77 -5.44
CA HIS A 807 11.64 -22.90 -5.28
C HIS A 807 11.46 -21.79 -4.23
N VAL A 808 10.24 -21.28 -4.03
CA VAL A 808 9.96 -20.26 -3.00
C VAL A 808 10.11 -20.84 -1.59
N LYS A 809 9.66 -22.09 -1.40
CA LYS A 809 9.79 -22.78 -0.11
C LYS A 809 11.23 -23.21 0.12
N GLU A 810 11.92 -23.70 -0.91
CA GLU A 810 13.33 -24.09 -0.85
C GLU A 810 14.22 -22.92 -0.38
N ALA A 811 14.06 -21.74 -0.97
CA ALA A 811 14.80 -20.54 -0.55
C ALA A 811 14.46 -20.11 0.89
N SER A 812 13.18 -20.24 1.28
CA SER A 812 12.74 -19.92 2.66
C SER A 812 13.28 -20.92 3.68
N LEU A 813 13.41 -22.19 3.30
CA LEU A 813 13.96 -23.25 4.13
C LEU A 813 15.45 -23.03 4.39
N GLU A 814 16.23 -22.72 3.35
CA GLU A 814 17.67 -22.43 3.49
C GLU A 814 17.92 -21.30 4.50
N SER A 815 17.17 -20.21 4.39
CA SER A 815 17.25 -19.11 5.36
C SER A 815 16.83 -19.51 6.77
N ALA A 816 15.82 -20.37 6.92
CA ALA A 816 15.35 -20.83 8.23
C ALA A 816 16.33 -21.82 8.89
N GLU A 817 16.98 -22.69 8.12
CA GLU A 817 18.01 -23.62 8.60
C GLU A 817 19.24 -22.87 9.13
N ALA A 818 19.69 -21.84 8.42
CA ALA A 818 20.78 -20.98 8.88
C ALA A 818 20.45 -20.33 10.23
N ARG A 819 19.24 -19.74 10.37
CA ARG A 819 18.78 -19.13 11.62
C ARG A 819 18.59 -20.16 12.75
N LYS A 820 18.15 -21.38 12.42
CA LYS A 820 18.03 -22.48 13.38
C LYS A 820 19.38 -22.81 14.01
N ALA A 821 20.43 -22.92 13.20
CA ALA A 821 21.77 -23.24 13.70
C ALA A 821 22.28 -22.17 14.68
N GLU A 822 22.07 -20.89 14.38
CA GLU A 822 22.42 -19.77 15.27
C GLU A 822 21.67 -19.85 16.62
N LEU A 823 20.35 -20.05 16.58
CA LEU A 823 19.52 -20.06 17.78
C LEU A 823 19.79 -21.31 18.65
N MET A 824 20.01 -22.47 18.03
CA MET A 824 20.36 -23.69 18.76
C MET A 824 21.70 -23.55 19.50
N ALA A 825 22.70 -22.91 18.88
CA ALA A 825 23.97 -22.62 19.55
C ALA A 825 23.79 -21.63 20.73
N ALA A 826 22.93 -20.62 20.57
CA ALA A 826 22.59 -19.70 21.65
C ALA A 826 21.86 -20.41 22.81
N PHE A 827 20.93 -21.32 22.50
CA PHE A 827 20.20 -22.10 23.50
C PHE A 827 21.13 -23.00 24.33
N GLN A 828 22.10 -23.65 23.69
CA GLN A 828 23.07 -24.52 24.37
C GLN A 828 24.06 -23.76 25.27
N THR A 829 24.27 -22.46 25.04
CA THR A 829 25.22 -21.62 25.82
C THR A 829 24.53 -20.81 26.92
N ALA A 830 23.20 -20.67 26.87
CA ALA A 830 22.40 -20.00 27.90
C ALA A 830 22.59 -20.56 29.33
N PRO A 831 22.74 -21.88 29.56
CA PRO A 831 22.94 -22.43 30.91
C PRO A 831 24.30 -22.08 31.53
N ALA A 832 25.32 -21.77 30.73
CA ALA A 832 26.71 -21.66 31.18
C ALA A 832 27.12 -20.24 31.66
N ARG A 833 26.26 -19.23 31.52
CA ARG A 833 26.62 -17.83 31.81
C ARG A 833 26.67 -17.45 33.30
N GLN A 834 26.25 -18.32 34.21
CA GLN A 834 26.24 -18.02 35.66
C GLN A 834 27.36 -18.71 36.46
N GLU A 835 27.90 -19.86 36.03
CA GLU A 835 29.02 -20.48 36.77
C GLU A 835 30.35 -19.72 36.61
N ALA A 836 30.45 -18.77 35.67
CA ALA A 836 31.63 -17.92 35.50
C ALA A 836 31.51 -16.53 36.17
N ALA A 837 30.42 -16.28 36.91
CA ALA A 837 30.17 -15.04 37.62
C ALA A 837 29.76 -15.29 39.09
N GLU A 838 30.56 -16.07 39.80
CA GLU A 838 30.69 -16.03 41.27
C GLU A 838 32.14 -15.83 41.68
#